data_AF-V6SQH0-F1
#
_entry.id   AF-V6SQH0-F1
#
_cell.length_a   1.000
_cell.length_b   1.000
_cell.length_c   1.000
_cell.angle_alpha   90.00
_cell.angle_beta   90.00
_cell.angle_gamma   90.00
#
_symmetry.space_group_name_H-M   'P 1'
#
loop_
_entity.id
_entity.type
_entity.pdbx_description
1 polymer ?
#
loop_
_entity_poly.entity_id
_entity_poly.type
_entity_poly.pdbx_seq_one_letter_code
_entity_poly.pdbx_strand_id
1 'polypeptide(L)'
;MASPFASHFFIEQNAFSQQSSNQVFGPTDINNFRLTSKFTLTDPKKAYSICKGIVLVQPQSGVGNSNKVNLILRPFKQPFPGLNIKYFIYRGLQKTDFFDGSGNIIASGSDFIVKINADYDAFYAENPRGENGQTITKPPFASRFIGYDPNITDESILLSDYFFKNSEIASGTENHPFELPMIDAGKSLGHFASGECGIDVVLNYGDYKHNFDNGEFIFDLGYARKAEAIIALTGTDYEKRLQREQSTQFIDIAAFYGLFVKEGKVSVVDNAEVKTDKAGTAIYSDVINNFATKNNWYIYIQGDRNRSYDFYNNYKITESGANNIKCGALESSMSETAYGTNGWPVIINIQTQDPIVTSNNLFLQLVTDNNVNTVLYGQLGAIDNAQQNNFCNADDLRLPPDSEGNYERLTKVVKLSAPAGDGNNIASISLLLYQGISYGYGAGTVLDENDQPIPVMARPNFFDDVFDLIHAEPLLKSVEGNTEFSKMTSEKLKVINHYYNKQQQGISVVQTLTVNNVIETGIEETPTLARVTYITETTDVMNNAVSPTGNVTLDTKTSTSAGGTIAKSKTYQLPEPYYYNLRLFTDSTQTITGLELKTLDGSTPNKILLGLTKVENDSIKDLIPTDGSLKNPRLFLIDLFEDGNELISPENIKYQKYKVGIVAEDSDEEGKTKLVLPTIDVIVYSLDRKYHFSKGYSEYMTENKIEALSLDLNLALTIE
;
A
#
# COMPACT_ATOMS: atom_id res chain seq x y z
N MET A 1 12.62 12.32 22.32
CA MET A 1 11.65 11.24 22.56
C MET A 1 10.51 11.42 21.59
N ALA A 2 10.30 10.50 20.66
CA ALA A 2 9.10 10.52 19.83
C ALA A 2 7.87 10.36 20.74
N SER A 3 6.80 11.10 20.47
CA SER A 3 5.53 10.96 21.21
C SER A 3 5.02 9.52 21.03
N PRO A 4 4.55 8.83 22.09
CA PRO A 4 4.02 7.47 21.95
C PRO A 4 2.82 7.46 20.99
N PHE A 5 2.72 6.39 20.18
CA PHE A 5 1.62 6.20 19.23
C PHE A 5 0.28 6.25 19.98
N ALA A 6 -0.70 6.97 19.45
CA ALA A 6 -1.94 7.23 20.18
C ALA A 6 -3.16 7.07 19.27
N SER A 7 -4.16 6.37 19.79
CA SER A 7 -5.48 6.21 19.19
C SER A 7 -6.56 6.42 20.25
N HIS A 8 -7.82 6.57 19.81
CA HIS A 8 -8.98 6.52 20.68
C HIS A 8 -9.80 5.24 20.43
N PHE A 9 -10.45 4.72 21.47
CA PHE A 9 -11.41 3.64 21.34
C PHE A 9 -12.71 4.15 20.71
N PHE A 10 -13.27 3.41 19.76
CA PHE A 10 -14.35 3.91 18.90
C PHE A 10 -15.71 4.06 19.58
N ILE A 11 -15.89 3.50 20.77
CA ILE A 11 -17.14 3.47 21.52
C ILE A 11 -16.86 3.66 23.01
N GLU A 12 -17.87 4.08 23.77
CA GLU A 12 -17.86 4.08 25.25
C GLU A 12 -17.30 2.75 25.81
N GLN A 13 -16.46 2.83 26.83
CA GLN A 13 -15.83 1.66 27.43
C GLN A 13 -16.89 0.71 28.01
N ASN A 14 -16.76 -0.60 27.77
CA ASN A 14 -17.73 -1.61 28.20
C ASN A 14 -19.16 -1.41 27.62
N ALA A 15 -19.28 -0.68 26.51
CA ALA A 15 -20.56 -0.40 25.85
C ALA A 15 -21.33 -1.65 25.39
N PHE A 16 -20.61 -2.67 24.94
CA PHE A 16 -21.18 -3.96 24.54
C PHE A 16 -20.60 -5.07 25.41
N SER A 17 -21.39 -6.12 25.63
CA SER A 17 -20.95 -7.35 26.30
C SER A 17 -20.08 -8.20 25.37
N GLN A 18 -19.78 -9.44 25.76
CA GLN A 18 -19.00 -10.35 24.93
C GLN A 18 -19.59 -10.49 23.51
N GLN A 19 -18.79 -10.14 22.50
CA GLN A 19 -19.08 -10.34 21.09
C GLN A 19 -19.31 -11.83 20.80
N SER A 20 -20.34 -12.16 20.03
CA SER A 20 -20.63 -13.55 19.66
C SER A 20 -19.76 -14.02 18.49
N SER A 21 -19.56 -15.33 18.37
CA SER A 21 -18.71 -15.91 17.31
C SER A 21 -19.21 -15.63 15.89
N ASN A 22 -20.52 -15.45 15.70
CA ASN A 22 -21.10 -15.07 14.40
C ASN A 22 -20.95 -13.57 14.06
N GLN A 23 -20.27 -12.79 14.89
CA GLN A 23 -20.04 -11.36 14.71
C GLN A 23 -18.58 -11.00 14.40
N VAL A 24 -17.69 -11.99 14.43
CA VAL A 24 -16.24 -11.75 14.32
C VAL A 24 -15.79 -11.40 12.90
N PHE A 25 -14.73 -10.60 12.81
CA PHE A 25 -13.96 -10.42 11.59
C PHE A 25 -13.26 -11.72 11.18
N GLY A 26 -13.13 -11.95 9.87
CA GLY A 26 -12.38 -13.09 9.34
C GLY A 26 -13.23 -14.10 8.55
N PRO A 27 -12.65 -15.26 8.21
CA PRO A 27 -13.34 -16.33 7.49
C PRO A 27 -14.56 -16.82 8.28
N THR A 28 -15.75 -16.77 7.69
CA THR A 28 -16.93 -17.44 8.25
C THR A 28 -17.04 -18.87 7.73
N ASP A 29 -16.55 -19.11 6.52
CA ASP A 29 -16.37 -20.42 5.89
C ASP A 29 -15.37 -20.29 4.72
N ILE A 30 -15.26 -21.32 3.86
CA ILE A 30 -14.34 -21.35 2.72
C ILE A 30 -14.71 -20.39 1.56
N ASN A 31 -15.96 -19.93 1.54
CA ASN A 31 -16.55 -19.08 0.51
C ASN A 31 -16.91 -17.68 1.00
N ASN A 32 -16.88 -17.43 2.32
CA ASN A 32 -17.28 -16.15 2.89
C ASN A 32 -16.25 -15.63 3.90
N PHE A 33 -15.89 -14.35 3.76
CA PHE A 33 -15.03 -13.63 4.70
C PHE A 33 -15.72 -12.35 5.16
N ARG A 34 -15.92 -12.22 6.47
CA ARG A 34 -16.54 -11.04 7.07
C ARG A 34 -15.49 -9.95 7.27
N LEU A 35 -15.77 -8.77 6.72
CA LEU A 35 -14.94 -7.57 6.82
C LEU A 35 -15.34 -6.68 8.00
N THR A 36 -16.61 -6.73 8.40
CA THR A 36 -17.14 -5.97 9.52
C THR A 36 -16.98 -6.72 10.83
N SER A 37 -16.28 -6.14 11.81
CA SER A 37 -16.33 -6.62 13.19
C SER A 37 -17.62 -6.09 13.84
N LYS A 38 -18.59 -6.97 14.03
CA LYS A 38 -19.94 -6.61 14.52
C LYS A 38 -20.02 -6.69 16.04
N PHE A 39 -20.98 -6.00 16.62
CA PHE A 39 -21.34 -6.11 18.04
C PHE A 39 -22.81 -5.74 18.23
N THR A 40 -23.39 -6.19 19.33
CA THR A 40 -24.79 -5.91 19.68
C THR A 40 -24.87 -5.00 20.89
N LEU A 41 -25.71 -3.97 20.79
CA LEU A 41 -26.02 -3.05 21.87
C LEU A 41 -27.45 -3.23 22.37
N THR A 42 -27.64 -3.22 23.69
CA THR A 42 -28.98 -3.19 24.29
C THR A 42 -29.61 -1.80 24.18
N ASP A 43 -28.79 -0.77 24.36
CA ASP A 43 -29.18 0.63 24.36
C ASP A 43 -28.19 1.44 23.51
N PRO A 44 -28.57 2.64 23.03
CA PRO A 44 -27.66 3.47 22.27
C PRO A 44 -26.39 3.84 23.05
N LYS A 45 -25.23 3.84 22.38
CA LYS A 45 -23.92 4.08 23.00
C LYS A 45 -23.09 5.07 22.23
N LYS A 46 -22.40 5.96 22.94
CA LYS A 46 -21.65 7.06 22.32
C LYS A 46 -20.49 6.52 21.48
N ALA A 47 -20.40 6.99 20.25
CA ALA A 47 -19.32 6.69 19.30
C ALA A 47 -18.28 7.83 19.33
N TYR A 48 -17.01 7.48 19.20
CA TYR A 48 -15.89 8.41 19.24
C TYR A 48 -14.98 8.26 18.02
N SER A 49 -14.42 9.38 17.55
CA SER A 49 -13.45 9.37 16.45
C SER A 49 -12.15 8.67 16.88
N ILE A 50 -11.76 7.60 16.19
CA ILE A 50 -10.54 6.82 16.48
C ILE A 50 -9.28 7.69 16.34
N CYS A 51 -9.25 8.52 15.30
CA CYS A 51 -8.14 9.41 14.99
C CYS A 51 -8.66 10.75 14.47
N LYS A 52 -7.75 11.68 14.14
CA LYS A 52 -8.12 12.91 13.43
C LYS A 52 -8.36 12.57 11.96
N GLY A 53 -9.51 12.95 11.41
CA GLY A 53 -9.86 12.60 10.05
C GLY A 53 -11.03 13.38 9.45
N ILE A 54 -11.21 13.20 8.15
CA ILE A 54 -12.30 13.77 7.34
C ILE A 54 -13.47 12.79 7.36
N VAL A 55 -14.68 13.30 7.51
CA VAL A 55 -15.89 12.50 7.74
C VAL A 55 -16.85 12.60 6.56
N LEU A 56 -17.34 11.45 6.13
CA LEU A 56 -18.44 11.28 5.19
C LEU A 56 -19.56 10.48 5.85
N VAL A 57 -20.81 10.92 5.75
CA VAL A 57 -21.98 10.22 6.29
C VAL A 57 -22.84 9.67 5.15
N GLN A 58 -23.20 8.38 5.22
CA GLN A 58 -24.03 7.69 4.24
C GLN A 58 -25.24 7.03 4.91
N PRO A 59 -26.39 6.90 4.25
CA PRO A 59 -27.50 6.10 4.77
C PRO A 59 -27.09 4.63 4.94
N GLN A 60 -27.59 3.97 5.97
CA GLN A 60 -27.45 2.51 6.06
C GLN A 60 -28.59 1.84 5.27
N SER A 61 -28.24 0.99 4.31
CA SER A 61 -29.19 0.25 3.49
C SER A 61 -29.68 -1.04 4.17
N GLY A 62 -30.76 -1.61 3.64
CA GLY A 62 -31.37 -2.84 4.12
C GLY A 62 -32.58 -2.67 5.04
N VAL A 63 -33.34 -3.75 5.20
CA VAL A 63 -34.58 -3.80 6.00
C VAL A 63 -34.26 -3.47 7.46
N GLY A 64 -35.03 -2.54 8.05
CA GLY A 64 -34.88 -2.14 9.45
C GLY A 64 -33.81 -1.06 9.72
N ASN A 65 -33.11 -0.57 8.70
CA ASN A 65 -31.99 0.37 8.85
C ASN A 65 -32.32 1.83 8.47
N SER A 66 -33.58 2.16 8.19
CA SER A 66 -34.00 3.52 7.76
C SER A 66 -33.67 4.63 8.77
N ASN A 67 -33.48 4.25 10.04
CA ASN A 67 -33.13 5.15 11.14
C ASN A 67 -31.64 5.13 11.49
N LYS A 68 -30.81 4.47 10.66
CA LYS A 68 -29.37 4.33 10.85
C LYS A 68 -28.58 5.00 9.73
N VAL A 69 -27.37 5.44 10.06
CA VAL A 69 -26.37 5.94 9.12
C VAL A 69 -25.05 5.25 9.36
N ASN A 70 -24.23 5.19 8.31
CA ASN A 70 -22.84 4.79 8.39
C ASN A 70 -21.96 6.04 8.28
N LEU A 71 -20.89 6.08 9.08
CA LEU A 71 -19.92 7.17 9.08
C LEU A 71 -18.57 6.62 8.61
N ILE A 72 -18.02 7.21 7.57
CA ILE A 72 -16.73 6.87 6.98
C ILE A 72 -15.74 7.96 7.40
N LEU A 73 -14.73 7.58 8.17
CA LEU A 73 -13.65 8.45 8.63
C LEU A 73 -12.39 8.13 7.84
N ARG A 74 -11.94 9.07 6.99
CA ARG A 74 -10.63 9.01 6.33
C ARG A 74 -9.59 9.67 7.24
N PRO A 75 -8.56 8.96 7.73
CA PRO A 75 -7.53 9.56 8.57
C PRO A 75 -6.83 10.71 7.86
N PHE A 76 -6.74 11.86 8.54
CA PHE A 76 -5.87 12.98 8.13
C PHE A 76 -4.46 12.79 8.72
N LYS A 77 -4.40 12.18 9.91
CA LYS A 77 -3.15 11.75 10.54
C LYS A 77 -3.24 10.26 10.81
N GLN A 78 -2.29 9.48 10.26
CA GLN A 78 -2.22 8.05 10.47
C GLN A 78 -2.03 7.73 11.97
N PRO A 79 -2.84 6.82 12.55
CA PRO A 79 -2.83 6.54 13.99
C PRO A 79 -1.65 5.64 14.42
N PHE A 80 -1.08 4.88 13.49
CA PHE A 80 0.02 3.94 13.74
C PHE A 80 1.02 4.00 12.57
N PRO A 81 2.34 4.13 12.81
CA PRO A 81 3.33 4.14 11.73
C PRO A 81 3.51 2.74 11.13
N GLY A 82 3.76 2.66 9.83
CA GLY A 82 3.94 1.37 9.13
C GLY A 82 2.65 0.61 8.83
N LEU A 83 1.50 1.10 9.32
CA LEU A 83 0.16 0.63 8.93
C LEU A 83 -0.71 1.82 8.51
N ASN A 84 -0.78 2.06 7.20
CA ASN A 84 -1.62 3.13 6.68
C ASN A 84 -3.09 2.66 6.64
N ILE A 85 -3.98 3.44 7.22
CA ILE A 85 -5.43 3.22 7.23
C ILE A 85 -6.07 4.17 6.21
N LYS A 86 -6.87 3.61 5.30
CA LYS A 86 -7.65 4.34 4.31
C LYS A 86 -8.94 4.87 4.91
N TYR A 87 -9.71 3.99 5.56
CA TYR A 87 -10.98 4.32 6.19
C TYR A 87 -11.20 3.55 7.49
N PHE A 88 -11.80 4.22 8.47
CA PHE A 88 -12.58 3.57 9.51
C PHE A 88 -14.07 3.75 9.18
N ILE A 89 -14.84 2.66 9.12
CA ILE A 89 -16.28 2.74 8.83
C ILE A 89 -17.06 2.33 10.07
N TYR A 90 -17.82 3.28 10.61
CA TYR A 90 -18.74 3.09 11.71
C TYR A 90 -20.11 2.71 11.13
N ARG A 91 -20.57 1.50 11.39
CA ARG A 91 -21.84 0.98 10.89
C ARG A 91 -22.91 1.03 11.97
N GLY A 92 -24.04 1.69 11.69
CA GLY A 92 -25.20 1.69 12.56
C GLY A 92 -25.32 2.83 13.57
N LEU A 93 -24.90 4.05 13.22
CA LEU A 93 -25.14 5.24 14.04
C LEU A 93 -26.59 5.73 13.92
N GLN A 94 -27.13 6.36 14.97
CA GLN A 94 -28.49 6.88 14.98
C GLN A 94 -28.64 8.06 14.03
N LYS A 95 -29.57 7.98 13.07
CA LYS A 95 -29.84 9.06 12.11
C LYS A 95 -30.28 10.37 12.79
N THR A 96 -31.02 10.27 13.89
CA THR A 96 -31.52 11.42 14.67
C THR A 96 -30.42 12.23 15.35
N ASP A 97 -29.22 11.68 15.48
CA ASP A 97 -28.06 12.40 16.02
C ASP A 97 -27.41 13.32 14.99
N PHE A 98 -27.85 13.27 13.73
CA PHE A 98 -27.30 14.07 12.64
C PHE A 98 -28.34 14.99 12.03
N PHE A 99 -29.58 14.52 11.85
CA PHE A 99 -30.57 15.22 11.02
C PHE A 99 -31.89 15.48 11.73
N ASP A 100 -32.47 16.64 11.42
CA ASP A 100 -33.85 16.97 11.79
C ASP A 100 -34.87 16.31 10.84
N GLY A 101 -36.17 16.48 11.14
CA GLY A 101 -37.26 15.94 10.31
C GLY A 101 -37.35 16.57 8.91
N SER A 102 -36.63 17.66 8.65
CA SER A 102 -36.59 18.36 7.35
C SER A 102 -35.38 17.93 6.49
N GLY A 103 -34.51 17.07 7.00
CA GLY A 103 -33.29 16.64 6.31
C GLY A 103 -32.12 17.63 6.42
N ASN A 104 -32.19 18.57 7.35
CA ASN A 104 -31.08 19.47 7.69
C ASN A 104 -30.25 18.88 8.83
N ILE A 105 -29.01 19.33 8.95
CA ILE A 105 -28.15 19.07 10.11
C ILE A 105 -28.79 19.68 11.36
N ILE A 106 -28.85 18.92 12.45
CA ILE A 106 -29.33 19.43 13.74
C ILE A 106 -28.38 20.50 14.33
N ALA A 107 -28.92 21.42 15.11
CA ALA A 107 -28.16 22.57 15.63
C ALA A 107 -27.23 22.24 16.83
N SER A 108 -27.48 21.14 17.53
CA SER A 108 -26.70 20.69 18.69
C SER A 108 -26.73 19.17 18.79
N GLY A 109 -25.74 18.59 19.47
CA GLY A 109 -25.61 17.14 19.57
C GLY A 109 -24.20 16.73 19.99
N SER A 110 -23.62 15.79 19.26
CA SER A 110 -22.24 15.34 19.46
C SER A 110 -21.22 16.46 19.21
N ASP A 111 -19.97 16.26 19.66
CA ASP A 111 -18.85 17.15 19.35
C ASP A 111 -18.73 17.41 17.84
N PHE A 112 -18.97 16.37 17.02
CA PHE A 112 -18.97 16.48 15.57
C PHE A 112 -20.01 17.49 15.09
N ILE A 113 -21.27 17.34 15.51
CA ILE A 113 -22.36 18.27 15.15
C ILE A 113 -22.07 19.70 15.58
N VAL A 114 -21.60 19.88 16.82
CA VAL A 114 -21.26 21.21 17.34
C VAL A 114 -20.15 21.84 16.49
N LYS A 115 -19.11 21.07 16.16
CA LYS A 115 -17.99 21.55 15.35
C LYS A 115 -18.42 21.94 13.93
N ILE A 116 -19.17 21.07 13.23
CA ILE A 116 -19.51 21.34 11.83
C ILE A 116 -20.48 22.51 11.67
N ASN A 117 -21.38 22.73 12.64
CA ASN A 117 -22.22 23.93 12.66
C ASN A 117 -21.36 25.19 12.87
N ALA A 118 -20.38 25.15 13.78
CA ALA A 118 -19.48 26.27 13.99
C ALA A 118 -18.60 26.56 12.76
N ASP A 119 -18.07 25.53 12.10
CA ASP A 119 -17.29 25.68 10.86
C ASP A 119 -18.15 26.26 9.73
N TYR A 120 -19.39 25.79 9.58
CA TYR A 120 -20.34 26.29 8.59
C TYR A 120 -20.72 27.75 8.85
N ASP A 121 -20.94 28.12 10.12
CA ASP A 121 -21.19 29.51 10.53
C ASP A 121 -20.00 30.41 10.20
N ALA A 122 -18.79 29.96 10.54
CA ALA A 122 -17.55 30.70 10.29
C ALA A 122 -17.32 30.93 8.79
N PHE A 123 -17.53 29.90 7.95
CA PHE A 123 -17.35 30.00 6.50
C PHE A 123 -18.18 31.14 5.88
N TYR A 124 -19.46 31.24 6.22
CA TYR A 124 -20.34 32.30 5.71
C TYR A 124 -20.11 33.66 6.38
N ALA A 125 -19.58 33.70 7.61
CA ALA A 125 -19.18 34.94 8.27
C ALA A 125 -17.92 35.55 7.63
N GLU A 126 -16.96 34.71 7.24
CA GLU A 126 -15.70 35.10 6.61
C GLU A 126 -15.86 35.41 5.11
N ASN A 127 -16.85 34.79 4.45
CA ASN A 127 -17.16 35.00 3.03
C ASN A 127 -18.56 35.62 2.85
N PRO A 128 -18.82 36.82 3.39
CA PRO A 128 -20.17 37.41 3.37
C PRO A 128 -20.58 37.90 1.98
N ARG A 129 -19.68 37.85 0.98
CA ARG A 129 -19.91 38.35 -0.38
C ARG A 129 -19.44 37.33 -1.41
N GLY A 130 -20.27 37.06 -2.42
CA GLY A 130 -19.90 36.23 -3.56
C GLY A 130 -18.98 36.95 -4.55
N GLU A 131 -18.58 36.26 -5.62
CA GLU A 131 -17.65 36.76 -6.65
C GLU A 131 -18.03 38.12 -7.24
N ASN A 132 -19.33 38.46 -7.25
CA ASN A 132 -19.86 39.73 -7.76
C ASN A 132 -20.18 40.76 -6.66
N GLY A 133 -19.67 40.58 -5.44
CA GLY A 133 -19.86 41.51 -4.32
C GLY A 133 -21.23 41.46 -3.65
N GLN A 134 -22.11 40.54 -4.05
CA GLN A 134 -23.45 40.38 -3.49
C GLN A 134 -23.40 39.67 -2.13
N THR A 135 -24.21 40.12 -1.15
CA THR A 135 -24.31 39.47 0.15
C THR A 135 -24.85 38.05 -0.01
N ILE A 136 -24.07 37.06 0.42
CA ILE A 136 -24.52 35.66 0.42
C ILE A 136 -25.40 35.46 1.66
N THR A 137 -26.67 35.10 1.46
CA THR A 137 -27.52 34.66 2.57
C THR A 137 -27.14 33.22 2.89
N LYS A 138 -26.69 32.97 4.12
CA LYS A 138 -26.34 31.63 4.61
C LYS A 138 -27.53 30.67 4.41
N PRO A 139 -27.40 29.63 3.58
CA PRO A 139 -28.46 28.65 3.38
C PRO A 139 -28.59 27.72 4.61
N PRO A 140 -29.74 27.03 4.77
CA PRO A 140 -29.88 25.96 5.75
C PRO A 140 -28.76 24.93 5.58
N PHE A 141 -28.22 24.44 6.71
CA PHE A 141 -27.13 23.47 6.68
C PHE A 141 -27.70 22.08 6.33
N ALA A 142 -27.73 21.75 5.04
CA ALA A 142 -28.35 20.54 4.52
C ALA A 142 -27.48 19.29 4.73
N SER A 143 -28.12 18.14 4.89
CA SER A 143 -27.45 16.83 5.09
C SER A 143 -26.45 16.44 3.99
N ARG A 144 -26.69 16.86 2.74
CA ARG A 144 -25.77 16.62 1.61
C ARG A 144 -24.38 17.23 1.79
N PHE A 145 -24.23 18.25 2.63
CA PHE A 145 -22.93 18.88 2.89
C PHE A 145 -21.99 18.01 3.71
N ILE A 146 -22.49 16.98 4.37
CA ILE A 146 -21.67 15.93 4.99
C ILE A 146 -21.74 14.60 4.22
N GLY A 147 -22.24 14.65 2.97
CA GLY A 147 -22.34 13.53 2.03
C GLY A 147 -23.61 12.70 2.13
N TYR A 148 -24.52 13.00 3.06
CA TYR A 148 -25.79 12.30 3.14
C TYR A 148 -26.78 12.93 2.14
N ASP A 149 -26.93 12.31 0.97
CA ASP A 149 -27.98 12.67 0.03
C ASP A 149 -28.87 11.45 -0.27
N PRO A 150 -30.11 11.42 0.25
CA PRO A 150 -31.01 10.29 0.04
C PRO A 150 -31.49 10.17 -1.42
N ASN A 151 -31.26 11.18 -2.27
CA ASN A 151 -31.63 11.13 -3.69
C ASN A 151 -30.58 10.42 -4.54
N ILE A 152 -29.35 10.26 -4.03
CA ILE A 152 -28.28 9.53 -4.73
C ILE A 152 -28.54 8.03 -4.55
N THR A 153 -29.08 7.40 -5.59
CA THR A 153 -29.40 5.96 -5.64
C THR A 153 -28.34 5.13 -6.33
N ASP A 154 -27.43 5.75 -7.07
CA ASP A 154 -26.29 5.06 -7.69
C ASP A 154 -25.30 4.61 -6.61
N GLU A 155 -25.23 3.30 -6.41
CA GLU A 155 -24.34 2.66 -5.43
C GLU A 155 -22.91 2.48 -5.95
N SER A 156 -22.67 2.67 -7.25
CA SER A 156 -21.35 2.48 -7.87
C SER A 156 -20.40 3.67 -7.71
N ILE A 157 -20.89 4.81 -7.22
CA ILE A 157 -20.08 6.00 -6.94
C ILE A 157 -19.00 5.65 -5.93
N LEU A 158 -17.75 5.98 -6.25
CA LEU A 158 -16.61 5.65 -5.40
C LEU A 158 -16.55 6.58 -4.19
N LEU A 159 -16.12 6.06 -3.04
CA LEU A 159 -15.84 6.88 -1.86
C LEU A 159 -14.78 7.95 -2.15
N SER A 160 -13.82 7.65 -3.03
CA SER A 160 -12.82 8.63 -3.47
C SER A 160 -13.43 9.86 -4.14
N ASP A 161 -14.56 9.72 -4.83
CA ASP A 161 -15.20 10.83 -5.52
C ASP A 161 -15.75 11.86 -4.53
N TYR A 162 -16.02 11.46 -3.29
CA TYR A 162 -16.37 12.35 -2.20
C TYR A 162 -15.15 12.97 -1.50
N PHE A 163 -14.12 12.18 -1.21
CA PHE A 163 -12.95 12.62 -0.43
C PHE A 163 -11.93 13.44 -1.22
N PHE A 164 -11.94 13.33 -2.55
CA PHE A 164 -11.00 14.00 -3.46
C PHE A 164 -11.73 14.86 -4.50
N LYS A 165 -12.98 15.26 -4.21
CA LYS A 165 -13.70 16.20 -5.06
C LYS A 165 -12.97 17.54 -5.11
N ASN A 166 -13.05 18.21 -6.25
CA ASN A 166 -12.75 19.64 -6.34
C ASN A 166 -14.07 20.40 -6.21
N SER A 167 -14.09 21.45 -5.39
CA SER A 167 -15.23 22.35 -5.33
C SER A 167 -15.35 23.12 -6.66
N GLU A 168 -16.51 23.06 -7.31
CA GLU A 168 -16.79 23.77 -8.57
C GLU A 168 -17.91 24.81 -8.36
N ILE A 169 -17.59 26.07 -8.63
CA ILE A 169 -18.56 27.17 -8.67
C ILE A 169 -18.97 27.37 -10.14
N ALA A 170 -20.25 27.19 -10.47
CA ALA A 170 -20.74 27.40 -11.82
C ALA A 170 -21.96 28.34 -11.82
N SER A 171 -21.93 29.39 -12.65
CA SER A 171 -23.06 30.32 -12.81
C SER A 171 -23.52 30.99 -11.50
N GLY A 172 -22.59 31.32 -10.60
CA GLY A 172 -22.89 31.97 -9.31
C GLY A 172 -23.68 31.10 -8.32
N THR A 173 -23.92 29.83 -8.67
CA THR A 173 -24.44 28.81 -7.78
C THR A 173 -23.31 27.81 -7.56
N GLU A 174 -22.98 27.54 -6.32
CA GLU A 174 -22.00 26.52 -6.02
C GLU A 174 -22.65 25.15 -6.31
N ASN A 175 -22.21 24.48 -7.37
CA ASN A 175 -22.79 23.21 -7.81
C ASN A 175 -22.52 22.12 -6.75
N HIS A 176 -21.42 22.25 -6.00
CA HIS A 176 -21.01 21.34 -4.93
C HIS A 176 -20.47 22.07 -3.70
N PRO A 177 -21.33 22.69 -2.87
CA PRO A 177 -20.84 23.44 -1.72
C PRO A 177 -20.24 22.56 -0.65
N PHE A 178 -19.18 23.09 -0.04
CA PHE A 178 -18.60 22.64 1.24
C PHE A 178 -17.72 21.39 1.15
N GLU A 179 -16.46 21.54 1.59
CA GLU A 179 -15.53 20.44 1.83
C GLU A 179 -16.05 19.53 2.95
N LEU A 180 -15.76 18.23 2.87
CA LEU A 180 -16.18 17.32 3.93
C LEU A 180 -15.57 17.73 5.28
N PRO A 181 -16.33 17.64 6.38
CA PRO A 181 -15.88 18.13 7.67
C PRO A 181 -14.76 17.27 8.27
N MET A 182 -13.84 17.92 8.97
CA MET A 182 -12.77 17.26 9.73
C MET A 182 -13.11 17.23 11.22
N ILE A 183 -12.77 16.12 11.90
CA ILE A 183 -12.95 15.92 13.34
C ILE A 183 -11.64 15.50 14.00
N ASP A 184 -11.41 15.94 15.25
CA ASP A 184 -10.25 15.53 16.03
C ASP A 184 -10.47 14.17 16.74
N ALA A 185 -9.38 13.48 17.07
CA ALA A 185 -9.42 12.20 17.77
C ALA A 185 -10.12 12.30 19.15
N GLY A 186 -10.94 11.30 19.48
CA GLY A 186 -11.66 11.19 20.75
C GLY A 186 -12.85 12.12 20.91
N LYS A 187 -13.24 12.85 19.86
CA LYS A 187 -14.48 13.61 19.83
C LYS A 187 -15.67 12.70 19.55
N SER A 188 -16.80 12.98 20.21
CA SER A 188 -18.03 12.22 19.99
C SER A 188 -18.59 12.47 18.59
N LEU A 189 -19.01 11.40 17.93
CA LEU A 189 -19.57 11.43 16.57
C LEU A 189 -21.10 11.41 16.59
N GLY A 190 -21.69 10.79 17.61
CA GLY A 190 -23.11 10.47 17.77
C GLY A 190 -23.23 9.22 18.63
N HIS A 191 -24.31 8.48 18.50
CA HIS A 191 -24.50 7.19 19.16
C HIS A 191 -24.65 6.06 18.13
N PHE A 192 -24.00 4.93 18.40
CA PHE A 192 -24.45 3.66 17.83
C PHE A 192 -25.86 3.38 18.30
N ALA A 193 -26.72 2.93 17.39
CA ALA A 193 -28.09 2.56 17.69
C ALA A 193 -28.13 1.24 18.49
N SER A 194 -29.26 0.97 19.16
CA SER A 194 -29.50 -0.36 19.71
C SER A 194 -29.59 -1.43 18.60
N GLY A 195 -29.32 -2.67 18.98
CA GLY A 195 -29.22 -3.81 18.06
C GLY A 195 -27.81 -3.96 17.47
N GLU A 196 -27.74 -4.56 16.28
CA GLU A 196 -26.47 -4.85 15.61
C GLU A 196 -25.85 -3.60 14.98
N CYS A 197 -24.55 -3.41 15.23
CA CYS A 197 -23.67 -2.37 14.71
C CYS A 197 -22.31 -3.00 14.33
N GLY A 198 -21.38 -2.22 13.77
CA GLY A 198 -20.05 -2.73 13.46
C GLY A 198 -19.01 -1.69 13.10
N ILE A 199 -17.75 -2.14 13.02
CA ILE A 199 -16.61 -1.37 12.57
C ILE A 199 -15.87 -2.13 11.46
N ASP A 200 -15.49 -1.41 10.40
CA ASP A 200 -14.49 -1.87 9.43
C ASP A 200 -13.22 -1.02 9.57
N VAL A 201 -12.06 -1.65 9.41
CA VAL A 201 -10.75 -0.99 9.31
C VAL A 201 -10.14 -1.34 7.97
N VAL A 202 -10.03 -0.35 7.09
CA VAL A 202 -9.57 -0.50 5.70
C VAL A 202 -8.14 0.00 5.58
N LEU A 203 -7.24 -0.81 5.00
CA LEU A 203 -5.85 -0.45 4.79
C LEU A 203 -5.69 0.45 3.55
N ASN A 204 -4.70 1.35 3.60
CA ASN A 204 -4.35 2.21 2.48
C ASN A 204 -3.14 1.64 1.74
N TYR A 205 -3.31 1.45 0.43
CA TYR A 205 -2.21 1.10 -0.48
C TYR A 205 -1.92 2.19 -1.50
N GLY A 206 -2.57 3.35 -1.37
CA GLY A 206 -2.37 4.53 -2.20
C GLY A 206 -3.66 5.27 -2.53
N ASP A 207 -3.48 6.54 -2.88
CA ASP A 207 -4.55 7.45 -3.32
C ASP A 207 -4.58 7.52 -4.86
N TYR A 208 -4.88 6.39 -5.49
CA TYR A 208 -5.05 6.24 -6.93
C TYR A 208 -6.35 5.52 -7.29
N LYS A 209 -6.69 5.55 -8.57
CA LYS A 209 -7.71 4.70 -9.18
C LYS A 209 -7.17 4.06 -10.45
N HIS A 210 -7.68 2.88 -10.79
CA HIS A 210 -7.45 2.23 -12.08
C HIS A 210 -8.55 2.61 -13.06
N ASN A 211 -8.21 2.68 -14.34
CA ASN A 211 -9.19 2.82 -15.44
C ASN A 211 -9.63 1.47 -16.03
N PHE A 212 -9.26 0.38 -15.35
CA PHE A 212 -9.57 -1.01 -15.71
C PHE A 212 -9.84 -1.79 -14.42
N ASP A 213 -10.51 -2.94 -14.53
CA ASP A 213 -10.68 -3.82 -13.38
C ASP A 213 -9.37 -4.57 -13.09
N ASN A 214 -8.76 -4.31 -11.93
CA ASN A 214 -7.54 -4.98 -11.47
C ASN A 214 -7.79 -6.11 -10.44
N GLY A 215 -9.06 -6.45 -10.17
CA GLY A 215 -9.46 -7.44 -9.15
C GLY A 215 -9.33 -6.95 -7.70
N GLU A 216 -9.11 -5.66 -7.49
CA GLU A 216 -9.06 -5.02 -6.17
C GLU A 216 -10.46 -4.87 -5.55
N PHE A 217 -10.51 -4.51 -4.26
CA PHE A 217 -11.81 -4.31 -3.61
C PHE A 217 -12.36 -2.94 -4.02
N ILE A 218 -13.63 -2.90 -4.41
CA ILE A 218 -14.28 -1.67 -4.85
C ILE A 218 -14.84 -0.92 -3.63
N PHE A 219 -14.29 0.26 -3.34
CA PHE A 219 -14.73 1.11 -2.24
C PHE A 219 -15.79 2.10 -2.73
N ASP A 220 -17.01 1.61 -2.96
CA ASP A 220 -18.15 2.39 -3.45
C ASP A 220 -19.23 2.64 -2.38
N LEU A 221 -20.28 3.37 -2.76
CA LEU A 221 -21.44 3.61 -1.90
C LEU A 221 -22.18 2.31 -1.56
N GLY A 222 -22.21 1.31 -2.44
CA GLY A 222 -22.80 0.00 -2.17
C GLY A 222 -22.13 -0.69 -0.97
N TYR A 223 -20.81 -0.67 -0.90
CA TYR A 223 -20.04 -1.12 0.25
C TYR A 223 -20.26 -0.23 1.48
N ALA A 224 -20.21 1.09 1.31
CA ALA A 224 -20.28 2.05 2.41
C ALA A 224 -21.65 2.06 3.12
N ARG A 225 -22.74 1.77 2.40
CA ARG A 225 -24.12 1.79 2.90
C ARG A 225 -24.55 0.49 3.57
N LYS A 226 -23.86 -0.63 3.33
CA LYS A 226 -24.23 -1.93 3.93
C LYS A 226 -24.24 -1.91 5.46
N ALA A 227 -25.12 -2.71 6.08
CA ALA A 227 -25.10 -2.96 7.52
C ALA A 227 -23.88 -3.81 7.95
N GLU A 228 -23.46 -4.73 7.07
CA GLU A 228 -22.27 -5.55 7.21
C GLU A 228 -21.62 -5.79 5.84
N ALA A 229 -20.30 -5.91 5.80
CA ALA A 229 -19.56 -6.23 4.60
C ALA A 229 -18.98 -7.65 4.68
N ILE A 230 -19.23 -8.43 3.62
CA ILE A 230 -18.76 -9.80 3.44
C ILE A 230 -18.25 -9.92 2.01
N ILE A 231 -17.06 -10.52 1.84
CA ILE A 231 -16.60 -11.01 0.55
C ILE A 231 -17.22 -12.40 0.37
N ALA A 232 -18.11 -12.53 -0.60
CA ALA A 232 -18.70 -13.80 -1.01
C ALA A 232 -18.06 -14.25 -2.32
N LEU A 233 -17.46 -15.43 -2.31
CA LEU A 233 -16.73 -15.95 -3.47
C LEU A 233 -17.69 -16.36 -4.59
N THR A 234 -17.39 -15.91 -5.81
CA THR A 234 -18.18 -16.19 -7.03
C THR A 234 -17.24 -16.36 -8.23
N GLY A 235 -17.69 -17.05 -9.27
CA GLY A 235 -16.94 -17.13 -10.54
C GLY A 235 -15.99 -18.34 -10.65
N THR A 236 -14.98 -18.21 -11.52
CA THR A 236 -13.92 -19.19 -11.78
C THR A 236 -12.98 -19.35 -10.59
N ASP A 237 -12.09 -20.35 -10.63
CA ASP A 237 -11.13 -20.54 -9.54
C ASP A 237 -10.12 -19.40 -9.46
N TYR A 238 -9.70 -18.84 -10.61
CA TYR A 238 -8.89 -17.62 -10.64
C TYR A 238 -9.63 -16.40 -10.05
N GLU A 239 -10.89 -16.16 -10.43
CA GLU A 239 -11.69 -15.06 -9.88
C GLU A 239 -11.86 -15.19 -8.36
N LYS A 240 -12.12 -16.41 -7.87
CA LYS A 240 -12.17 -16.67 -6.42
C LYS A 240 -10.83 -16.45 -5.73
N ARG A 241 -9.70 -16.78 -6.37
CA ARG A 241 -8.37 -16.45 -5.83
C ARG A 241 -8.18 -14.94 -5.73
N LEU A 242 -8.56 -14.17 -6.75
CA LEU A 242 -8.52 -12.71 -6.72
C LEU A 242 -9.42 -12.12 -5.62
N GLN A 243 -10.65 -12.61 -5.48
CA GLN A 243 -11.57 -12.17 -4.42
C GLN A 243 -11.02 -12.48 -3.01
N ARG A 244 -10.29 -13.60 -2.84
CA ARG A 244 -9.59 -13.88 -1.58
C ARG A 244 -8.51 -12.86 -1.27
N GLU A 245 -7.77 -12.37 -2.26
CA GLU A 245 -6.76 -11.32 -2.07
C GLU A 245 -7.38 -10.04 -1.49
N GLN A 246 -8.65 -9.78 -1.75
CA GLN A 246 -9.33 -8.58 -1.27
C GLN A 246 -9.42 -8.54 0.26
N SER A 247 -9.40 -9.69 0.96
CA SER A 247 -9.42 -9.71 2.42
C SER A 247 -8.18 -9.06 3.05
N THR A 248 -7.08 -8.96 2.29
CA THR A 248 -5.82 -8.35 2.75
C THR A 248 -5.89 -6.82 2.85
N GLN A 249 -6.92 -6.19 2.27
CA GLN A 249 -7.17 -4.74 2.37
C GLN A 249 -7.88 -4.35 3.68
N PHE A 250 -8.07 -5.30 4.60
CA PHE A 250 -8.80 -5.09 5.85
C PHE A 250 -8.06 -5.69 7.05
N ILE A 251 -8.31 -5.13 8.22
CA ILE A 251 -7.81 -5.65 9.50
C ILE A 251 -8.93 -5.68 10.54
N ASP A 252 -8.86 -6.64 11.45
CA ASP A 252 -9.71 -6.68 12.62
C ASP A 252 -9.46 -5.47 13.53
N ILE A 253 -10.53 -4.84 14.01
CA ILE A 253 -10.44 -3.70 14.94
C ILE A 253 -9.76 -4.10 16.27
N ALA A 254 -9.92 -5.34 16.73
CA ALA A 254 -9.22 -5.82 17.92
C ALA A 254 -7.70 -5.91 17.69
N ALA A 255 -7.28 -6.42 16.53
CA ALA A 255 -5.87 -6.49 16.14
C ALA A 255 -5.27 -5.10 15.92
N PHE A 256 -6.03 -4.16 15.33
CA PHE A 256 -5.62 -2.76 15.21
C PHE A 256 -5.28 -2.15 16.57
N TYR A 257 -6.14 -2.33 17.58
CA TYR A 257 -5.84 -1.81 18.92
C TYR A 257 -4.69 -2.55 19.62
N GLY A 258 -4.54 -3.86 19.39
CA GLY A 258 -3.44 -4.61 20.00
C GLY A 258 -2.05 -4.24 19.47
N LEU A 259 -1.95 -3.59 18.29
CA LEU A 259 -0.70 -2.98 17.82
C LEU A 259 -0.12 -1.94 18.80
N PHE A 260 -0.98 -1.30 19.59
CA PHE A 260 -0.57 -0.27 20.56
C PHE A 260 0.00 -0.85 21.86
N VAL A 261 -0.05 -2.17 22.08
CA VAL A 261 0.38 -2.81 23.34
C VAL A 261 1.85 -2.57 23.66
N LYS A 262 2.73 -2.65 22.65
CA LYS A 262 4.19 -2.57 22.87
C LYS A 262 4.65 -1.16 23.21
N GLU A 263 4.28 -0.17 22.40
CA GLU A 263 4.85 1.19 22.42
C GLU A 263 3.81 2.30 22.21
N GLY A 264 2.52 2.00 22.40
CA GLY A 264 1.42 2.93 22.16
C GLY A 264 0.44 3.06 23.33
N LYS A 265 -0.60 3.85 23.10
CA LYS A 265 -1.72 4.03 24.03
C LYS A 265 -3.05 4.16 23.30
N VAL A 266 -4.10 3.70 23.96
CA VAL A 266 -5.49 3.87 23.53
C VAL A 266 -6.25 4.64 24.60
N SER A 267 -6.74 5.83 24.25
CA SER A 267 -7.65 6.58 25.12
C SER A 267 -9.05 5.94 25.07
N VAL A 268 -9.65 5.74 26.23
CA VAL A 268 -11.04 5.28 26.40
C VAL A 268 -11.84 6.31 27.18
N VAL A 269 -13.16 6.33 26.98
CA VAL A 269 -14.10 7.15 27.76
C VAL A 269 -15.15 6.21 28.35
N ASP A 270 -15.37 6.28 29.66
CA ASP A 270 -16.40 5.50 30.33
C ASP A 270 -17.77 6.18 30.30
N ASN A 271 -18.79 5.52 30.86
CA ASN A 271 -20.17 6.01 30.90
C ASN A 271 -20.33 7.28 31.78
N ALA A 272 -19.33 7.59 32.63
CA ALA A 272 -19.27 8.81 33.43
C ALA A 272 -18.50 9.93 32.70
N GLU A 273 -18.19 9.73 31.41
CA GLU A 273 -17.42 10.64 30.55
C GLU A 273 -15.99 10.88 31.02
N VAL A 274 -15.44 9.98 31.84
CA VAL A 274 -14.06 10.06 32.30
C VAL A 274 -13.14 9.46 31.24
N LYS A 275 -12.21 10.28 30.75
CA LYS A 275 -11.19 9.86 29.80
C LYS A 275 -9.99 9.25 30.52
N THR A 276 -9.57 8.05 30.12
CA THR A 276 -8.34 7.40 30.62
C THR A 276 -7.50 6.85 29.47
N ASP A 277 -6.18 6.82 29.64
CA ASP A 277 -5.26 6.22 28.67
C ASP A 277 -4.91 4.79 29.11
N LYS A 278 -5.03 3.83 28.19
CA LYS A 278 -4.67 2.42 28.38
C LYS A 278 -3.39 2.10 27.60
N ALA A 279 -2.46 1.39 28.21
CA ALA A 279 -1.19 0.97 27.62
C ALA A 279 -0.81 -0.45 28.10
N GLY A 280 0.05 -1.15 27.35
CA GLY A 280 0.46 -2.51 27.70
C GLY A 280 -0.72 -3.48 27.80
N THR A 281 -0.68 -4.35 28.81
CA THR A 281 -1.73 -5.36 29.05
C THR A 281 -3.10 -4.76 29.41
N ALA A 282 -3.16 -3.49 29.83
CA ALA A 282 -4.45 -2.81 30.04
C ALA A 282 -5.24 -2.65 28.74
N ILE A 283 -4.59 -2.62 27.57
CA ILE A 283 -5.30 -2.64 26.28
C ILE A 283 -6.03 -3.98 26.11
N TYR A 284 -5.39 -5.08 26.48
CA TYR A 284 -5.99 -6.42 26.43
C TYR A 284 -7.18 -6.56 27.40
N SER A 285 -7.00 -6.17 28.67
CA SER A 285 -8.01 -6.34 29.71
C SER A 285 -9.16 -5.33 29.65
N ASP A 286 -8.92 -4.13 29.12
CA ASP A 286 -9.87 -3.01 29.27
C ASP A 286 -10.43 -2.47 27.95
N VAL A 287 -9.72 -2.67 26.83
CA VAL A 287 -10.10 -2.13 25.50
C VAL A 287 -10.69 -3.24 24.63
N ILE A 288 -9.94 -4.33 24.44
CA ILE A 288 -10.35 -5.39 23.52
C ILE A 288 -11.00 -6.59 24.20
N ASN A 289 -11.19 -6.55 25.52
CA ASN A 289 -11.63 -7.70 26.31
C ASN A 289 -12.98 -8.31 25.89
N ASN A 290 -13.87 -7.49 25.32
CA ASN A 290 -15.21 -7.93 24.91
C ASN A 290 -15.25 -8.45 23.47
N PHE A 291 -14.15 -8.38 22.72
CA PHE A 291 -14.06 -9.00 21.39
C PHE A 291 -13.82 -10.51 21.53
N ALA A 292 -14.51 -11.29 20.69
CA ALA A 292 -14.24 -12.73 20.61
C ALA A 292 -12.89 -13.01 19.92
N THR A 293 -12.42 -12.06 19.11
CA THR A 293 -11.11 -12.12 18.41
C THR A 293 -9.95 -11.56 19.23
N LYS A 294 -10.14 -11.25 20.52
CA LYS A 294 -9.11 -10.64 21.36
C LYS A 294 -7.81 -11.45 21.50
N ASN A 295 -7.87 -12.75 21.14
CA ASN A 295 -6.75 -13.68 21.13
C ASN A 295 -6.26 -14.08 19.72
N ASN A 296 -6.77 -13.42 18.67
CA ASN A 296 -6.40 -13.75 17.30
C ASN A 296 -5.10 -13.05 16.91
N TRP A 297 -4.08 -13.84 16.61
CA TRP A 297 -2.89 -13.35 15.92
C TRP A 297 -3.00 -13.68 14.43
N TYR A 298 -3.12 -12.64 13.60
CA TYR A 298 -3.24 -12.74 12.15
C TYR A 298 -1.84 -12.68 11.52
N ILE A 299 -1.49 -13.66 10.68
CA ILE A 299 -0.22 -13.68 9.95
C ILE A 299 -0.54 -13.68 8.46
N TYR A 300 -0.16 -12.60 7.79
CA TYR A 300 -0.24 -12.44 6.35
C TYR A 300 1.17 -12.42 5.76
N ILE A 301 1.37 -13.22 4.71
CA ILE A 301 2.62 -13.30 3.95
C ILE A 301 2.32 -12.83 2.53
N GLN A 302 2.86 -11.67 2.17
CA GLN A 302 2.91 -11.19 0.80
C GLN A 302 4.02 -11.91 0.05
N GLY A 303 3.66 -12.58 -1.04
CA GLY A 303 4.56 -13.27 -1.95
C GLY A 303 4.90 -12.46 -3.20
N ASP A 304 5.14 -13.19 -4.28
CA ASP A 304 5.51 -12.66 -5.60
C ASP A 304 4.42 -11.73 -6.17
N ARG A 305 4.85 -10.73 -6.95
CA ARG A 305 3.98 -9.78 -7.67
C ARG A 305 2.91 -9.11 -6.79
N ASN A 306 3.21 -8.92 -5.50
CA ASN A 306 2.30 -8.37 -4.49
C ASN A 306 1.01 -9.18 -4.24
N ARG A 307 0.99 -10.48 -4.57
CA ARG A 307 -0.07 -11.41 -4.19
C ARG A 307 0.26 -12.09 -2.86
N SER A 308 -0.68 -12.81 -2.26
CA SER A 308 -0.41 -13.63 -1.09
C SER A 308 0.58 -14.75 -1.39
N TYR A 309 1.18 -15.30 -0.34
CA TYR A 309 1.94 -16.53 -0.41
C TYR A 309 1.15 -17.64 -1.10
N ASP A 310 1.83 -18.34 -2.02
CA ASP A 310 1.29 -19.41 -2.85
C ASP A 310 0.08 -19.08 -3.74
N PHE A 311 -0.17 -17.79 -4.03
CA PHE A 311 -1.23 -17.40 -4.98
C PHE A 311 -1.09 -18.08 -6.35
N TYR A 312 0.17 -18.26 -6.81
CA TYR A 312 0.50 -18.91 -8.08
C TYR A 312 0.76 -20.42 -7.96
N ASN A 313 0.51 -21.04 -6.78
CA ASN A 313 0.76 -22.46 -6.50
C ASN A 313 2.23 -22.91 -6.71
N ASN A 314 3.20 -21.99 -6.56
CA ASN A 314 4.63 -22.24 -6.74
C ASN A 314 5.34 -22.70 -5.46
N TYR A 315 4.72 -22.55 -4.29
CA TYR A 315 5.34 -22.79 -2.98
C TYR A 315 5.01 -24.16 -2.35
N LYS A 316 4.68 -25.17 -3.16
CA LYS A 316 4.44 -26.52 -2.63
C LYS A 316 5.71 -27.14 -2.02
N ILE A 317 5.56 -27.79 -0.86
CA ILE A 317 6.66 -28.53 -0.20
C ILE A 317 7.07 -29.73 -1.06
N THR A 318 6.08 -30.44 -1.60
CA THR A 318 6.27 -31.57 -2.52
C THR A 318 5.42 -31.35 -3.78
N GLU A 319 5.88 -31.84 -4.94
CA GLU A 319 5.21 -31.57 -6.24
C GLU A 319 3.73 -32.03 -6.27
N SER A 320 3.44 -33.14 -5.59
CA SER A 320 2.09 -33.73 -5.53
C SER A 320 1.27 -33.30 -4.31
N GLY A 321 1.86 -32.56 -3.36
CA GLY A 321 1.22 -32.14 -2.11
C GLY A 321 0.42 -30.84 -2.23
N ALA A 322 -0.53 -30.66 -1.32
CA ALA A 322 -1.23 -29.38 -1.12
C ALA A 322 -0.57 -28.50 -0.04
N ASN A 323 0.34 -29.09 0.76
CA ASN A 323 1.05 -28.37 1.82
C ASN A 323 2.14 -27.49 1.21
N ASN A 324 2.23 -26.26 1.70
CA ASN A 324 3.15 -25.23 1.21
C ASN A 324 3.87 -24.49 2.35
N ILE A 325 3.60 -24.83 3.62
CA ILE A 325 4.28 -24.23 4.77
C ILE A 325 4.37 -25.23 5.93
N LYS A 326 5.43 -25.15 6.74
CA LYS A 326 5.45 -25.77 8.07
C LYS A 326 5.22 -24.70 9.13
N CYS A 327 4.33 -24.98 10.08
CA CYS A 327 4.13 -24.09 11.21
C CYS A 327 3.87 -24.85 12.51
N GLY A 328 4.16 -24.23 13.65
CA GLY A 328 3.86 -24.79 14.96
C GLY A 328 4.15 -23.82 16.10
N ALA A 329 3.54 -24.08 17.26
CA ALA A 329 3.79 -23.31 18.49
C ALA A 329 5.15 -23.64 19.14
N LEU A 330 5.75 -24.78 18.77
CA LEU A 330 7.09 -25.20 19.20
C LEU A 330 7.91 -25.58 17.97
N GLU A 331 9.19 -25.20 17.98
CA GLU A 331 10.14 -25.51 16.91
C GLU A 331 10.26 -27.01 16.63
N SER A 332 10.26 -27.83 17.70
CA SER A 332 10.41 -29.28 17.59
C SER A 332 9.17 -30.04 17.12
N SER A 333 8.02 -29.36 16.99
CA SER A 333 6.73 -30.00 16.67
C SER A 333 5.96 -29.27 15.57
N MET A 334 6.65 -28.60 14.65
CA MET A 334 6.01 -28.01 13.48
C MET A 334 5.43 -29.08 12.56
N SER A 335 4.29 -28.78 11.94
CA SER A 335 3.63 -29.67 10.97
C SER A 335 3.47 -28.99 9.62
N GLU A 336 3.54 -29.78 8.55
CA GLU A 336 3.19 -29.32 7.20
C GLU A 336 1.69 -29.04 7.09
N THR A 337 1.35 -27.91 6.50
CA THR A 337 -0.03 -27.49 6.23
C THR A 337 -0.11 -26.67 4.95
N ALA A 338 -1.33 -26.48 4.45
CA ALA A 338 -1.61 -25.42 3.49
C ALA A 338 -1.65 -24.07 4.22
N TYR A 339 -1.10 -23.04 3.58
CA TYR A 339 -1.11 -21.66 4.02
C TYR A 339 -2.53 -21.12 4.03
N GLY A 340 -2.85 -20.41 5.10
CA GLY A 340 -4.15 -19.76 5.27
C GLY A 340 -5.09 -20.47 6.24
N THR A 341 -6.25 -19.85 6.45
CA THR A 341 -7.31 -20.34 7.34
C THR A 341 -8.59 -20.44 6.54
N ASN A 342 -9.18 -21.64 6.47
CA ASN A 342 -10.34 -21.92 5.62
C ASN A 342 -10.14 -21.50 4.16
N GLY A 343 -8.91 -21.65 3.63
CA GLY A 343 -8.57 -21.27 2.26
C GLY A 343 -8.39 -19.76 2.02
N TRP A 344 -8.53 -18.91 3.04
CA TRP A 344 -8.23 -17.48 2.94
C TRP A 344 -6.75 -17.20 3.24
N PRO A 345 -6.12 -16.20 2.62
CA PRO A 345 -4.68 -15.99 2.64
C PRO A 345 -4.17 -15.36 3.95
N VAL A 346 -4.61 -15.87 5.10
CA VAL A 346 -4.22 -15.42 6.43
C VAL A 346 -4.21 -16.60 7.39
N ILE A 347 -3.11 -16.78 8.12
CA ILE A 347 -3.07 -17.72 9.25
C ILE A 347 -3.65 -17.01 10.48
N ILE A 348 -4.64 -17.63 11.13
CA ILE A 348 -5.21 -17.13 12.39
C ILE A 348 -4.73 -18.06 13.51
N ASN A 349 -3.75 -17.58 14.28
CA ASN A 349 -3.22 -18.30 15.42
C ASN A 349 -3.93 -17.86 16.71
N ILE A 350 -4.48 -18.83 17.43
CA ILE A 350 -5.23 -18.63 18.69
C ILE A 350 -4.57 -19.33 19.88
N GLN A 351 -3.23 -19.43 19.85
CA GLN A 351 -2.51 -20.20 20.84
C GLN A 351 -2.62 -19.62 22.26
N THR A 352 -2.59 -20.51 23.23
CA THR A 352 -2.55 -20.22 24.66
C THR A 352 -1.34 -20.93 25.28
N GLN A 353 -0.58 -20.21 26.08
CA GLN A 353 0.59 -20.69 26.84
C GLN A 353 0.39 -20.48 28.34
N ASP A 354 1.43 -20.73 29.13
CA ASP A 354 1.43 -20.48 30.58
C ASP A 354 1.10 -19.00 30.88
N PRO A 355 0.20 -18.69 31.84
CA PRO A 355 -0.22 -17.32 32.15
C PRO A 355 0.88 -16.29 32.42
N ILE A 356 2.08 -16.74 32.84
CA ILE A 356 3.20 -15.82 33.12
C ILE A 356 3.92 -15.33 31.86
N VAL A 357 3.65 -15.91 30.70
CA VAL A 357 4.31 -15.57 29.44
C VAL A 357 3.75 -14.26 28.90
N THR A 358 4.64 -13.31 28.61
CA THR A 358 4.31 -11.97 28.09
C THR A 358 4.40 -11.87 26.56
N SER A 359 4.86 -12.93 25.90
CA SER A 359 4.95 -13.04 24.44
C SER A 359 4.85 -14.49 23.99
N ASN A 360 3.97 -14.76 23.03
CA ASN A 360 3.81 -16.09 22.43
C ASN A 360 4.59 -16.18 21.12
N ASN A 361 5.07 -17.38 20.80
CA ASN A 361 5.89 -17.63 19.61
C ASN A 361 5.13 -18.41 18.55
N LEU A 362 5.41 -18.15 17.28
CA LEU A 362 5.00 -19.00 16.16
C LEU A 362 6.22 -19.31 15.31
N PHE A 363 6.49 -20.59 15.09
CA PHE A 363 7.61 -21.04 14.28
C PHE A 363 7.11 -21.39 12.89
N LEU A 364 7.82 -20.92 11.87
CA LEU A 364 7.51 -21.14 10.46
C LEU A 364 8.73 -21.70 9.72
N GLN A 365 8.51 -22.58 8.74
CA GLN A 365 9.45 -22.80 7.64
C GLN A 365 8.72 -22.61 6.32
N LEU A 366 9.31 -21.79 5.45
CA LEU A 366 8.75 -21.41 4.17
C LEU A 366 9.43 -22.21 3.06
N VAL A 367 8.75 -22.41 1.94
CA VAL A 367 9.34 -23.11 0.79
C VAL A 367 10.26 -22.19 0.00
N THR A 368 11.46 -22.69 -0.34
CA THR A 368 12.47 -21.99 -1.13
C THR A 368 13.10 -22.90 -2.17
N ASP A 369 13.53 -22.33 -3.29
CA ASP A 369 14.41 -22.99 -4.28
C ASP A 369 15.90 -22.72 -4.01
N ASN A 370 16.22 -22.10 -2.87
CA ASN A 370 17.56 -21.67 -2.46
C ASN A 370 18.23 -20.67 -3.43
N ASN A 371 17.43 -19.93 -4.21
CA ASN A 371 17.95 -18.86 -5.06
C ASN A 371 18.54 -17.72 -4.23
N VAL A 372 19.51 -17.00 -4.81
CA VAL A 372 20.23 -15.92 -4.11
C VAL A 372 19.34 -14.75 -3.72
N ASN A 373 18.23 -14.52 -4.45
CA ASN A 373 17.28 -13.44 -4.16
C ASN A 373 16.30 -13.79 -3.03
N THR A 374 16.44 -14.96 -2.39
CA THR A 374 15.56 -15.36 -1.30
C THR A 374 15.60 -14.32 -0.17
N VAL A 375 14.45 -13.81 0.23
CA VAL A 375 14.33 -12.78 1.27
C VAL A 375 13.05 -12.91 2.05
N LEU A 376 13.14 -12.66 3.35
CA LEU A 376 12.02 -12.44 4.25
C LEU A 376 12.20 -11.10 4.97
N TYR A 377 11.12 -10.33 5.04
CA TYR A 377 11.06 -9.08 5.79
C TYR A 377 9.78 -8.99 6.61
N GLY A 378 9.89 -8.66 7.89
CA GLY A 378 8.75 -8.36 8.75
C GLY A 378 8.39 -6.88 8.75
N GLN A 379 7.43 -6.47 7.90
CA GLN A 379 6.90 -5.09 7.87
C GLN A 379 6.20 -4.73 9.18
N LEU A 380 5.35 -5.64 9.67
CA LEU A 380 4.74 -5.58 10.99
C LEU A 380 4.91 -6.94 11.68
N GLY A 381 5.12 -6.92 12.99
CA GLY A 381 5.48 -8.10 13.77
C GLY A 381 6.99 -8.23 13.98
N ALA A 382 7.38 -9.07 14.92
CA ALA A 382 8.79 -9.31 15.25
C ALA A 382 9.25 -10.66 14.71
N ILE A 383 10.35 -10.66 13.97
CA ILE A 383 11.09 -11.87 13.61
C ILE A 383 12.27 -11.97 14.60
N ASP A 384 12.12 -12.79 15.62
CA ASP A 384 13.03 -12.84 16.78
C ASP A 384 14.45 -13.28 16.40
N ASN A 385 14.58 -14.06 15.33
CA ASN A 385 15.84 -14.58 14.82
C ASN A 385 16.23 -13.97 13.46
N ALA A 386 15.76 -12.77 13.14
CA ALA A 386 16.23 -12.00 12.00
C ALA A 386 17.69 -11.55 12.18
N GLN A 387 18.42 -11.38 11.07
CA GLN A 387 19.81 -10.94 11.10
C GLN A 387 19.92 -9.48 11.56
N GLN A 388 19.09 -8.60 10.97
CA GLN A 388 19.08 -7.18 11.27
C GLN A 388 17.72 -6.58 10.87
N ASN A 389 17.15 -5.69 11.70
CA ASN A 389 15.96 -4.90 11.37
C ASN A 389 14.78 -5.71 10.75
N ASN A 390 14.46 -6.90 11.28
CA ASN A 390 13.43 -7.81 10.73
C ASN A 390 13.73 -8.38 9.33
N PHE A 391 14.96 -8.32 8.84
CA PHE A 391 15.38 -8.95 7.58
C PHE A 391 16.02 -10.32 7.81
N CYS A 392 15.72 -11.24 6.91
CA CYS A 392 16.48 -12.47 6.68
C CYS A 392 16.80 -12.57 5.18
N ASN A 393 18.08 -12.66 4.84
CA ASN A 393 18.52 -12.87 3.46
C ASN A 393 18.59 -14.38 3.13
N ALA A 394 19.07 -14.71 1.92
CA ALA A 394 19.18 -16.08 1.46
C ALA A 394 20.09 -16.95 2.35
N ASP A 395 21.22 -16.42 2.84
CA ASP A 395 22.15 -17.18 3.70
C ASP A 395 21.56 -17.42 5.10
N ASP A 396 20.82 -16.45 5.63
CA ASP A 396 20.12 -16.57 6.91
C ASP A 396 19.02 -17.62 6.85
N LEU A 397 18.34 -17.74 5.70
CA LEU A 397 17.20 -18.63 5.50
C LEU A 397 17.60 -20.02 5.01
N ARG A 398 18.80 -20.21 4.45
CA ARG A 398 19.21 -21.49 3.85
C ARG A 398 19.66 -22.52 4.90
N LEU A 399 19.10 -23.73 4.83
CA LEU A 399 19.56 -24.88 5.60
C LEU A 399 20.94 -25.38 5.09
N PRO A 400 21.76 -26.03 5.94
CA PRO A 400 22.97 -26.68 5.45
C PRO A 400 22.60 -27.77 4.44
N PRO A 401 23.45 -28.02 3.43
CA PRO A 401 23.22 -29.13 2.51
C PRO A 401 23.32 -30.47 3.24
N ASP A 402 22.64 -31.49 2.72
CA ASP A 402 22.77 -32.86 3.18
C ASP A 402 24.17 -33.44 2.87
N SER A 403 24.40 -34.71 3.25
CA SER A 403 25.68 -35.39 3.00
C SER A 403 26.03 -35.55 1.52
N GLU A 404 25.06 -35.41 0.63
CA GLU A 404 25.22 -35.49 -0.83
C GLU A 404 25.38 -34.10 -1.47
N GLY A 405 25.28 -33.03 -0.68
CA GLY A 405 25.38 -31.65 -1.15
C GLY A 405 24.05 -31.05 -1.62
N ASN A 406 22.92 -31.74 -1.45
CA ASN A 406 21.61 -31.23 -1.84
C ASN A 406 21.05 -30.31 -0.75
N TYR A 407 20.40 -29.23 -1.17
CA TYR A 407 19.69 -28.34 -0.26
C TYR A 407 18.22 -28.72 -0.16
N GLU A 408 17.68 -28.70 1.07
CA GLU A 408 16.26 -28.88 1.29
C GLU A 408 15.44 -27.72 0.68
N ARG A 409 14.18 -28.01 0.33
CA ARG A 409 13.22 -27.04 -0.24
C ARG A 409 12.56 -26.15 0.83
N LEU A 410 13.04 -26.18 2.07
CA LEU A 410 12.50 -25.44 3.21
C LEU A 410 13.57 -24.51 3.77
N THR A 411 13.13 -23.35 4.27
CA THR A 411 14.04 -22.45 5.00
C THR A 411 14.41 -23.03 6.36
N LYS A 412 15.48 -22.50 6.96
CA LYS A 412 15.66 -22.48 8.42
C LYS A 412 14.39 -21.96 9.10
N VAL A 413 14.23 -22.34 10.36
CA VAL A 413 13.08 -21.95 11.16
C VAL A 413 13.08 -20.43 11.36
N VAL A 414 11.95 -19.80 11.06
CA VAL A 414 11.65 -18.40 11.33
C VAL A 414 10.82 -18.35 12.61
N LYS A 415 11.26 -17.59 13.60
CA LYS A 415 10.57 -17.43 14.89
C LYS A 415 9.88 -16.07 14.91
N LEU A 416 8.56 -16.09 14.87
CA LEU A 416 7.74 -14.91 15.09
C LEU A 416 7.35 -14.81 16.56
N SER A 417 7.16 -13.58 17.05
CA SER A 417 6.58 -13.34 18.37
C SER A 417 5.44 -12.31 18.35
N ALA A 418 4.48 -12.49 19.27
CA ALA A 418 3.37 -11.58 19.49
C ALA A 418 3.13 -11.35 20.98
N PRO A 419 2.70 -10.15 21.41
CA PRO A 419 2.38 -9.87 22.80
C PRO A 419 1.35 -10.85 23.36
N ALA A 420 1.50 -11.20 24.64
CA ALA A 420 0.58 -12.08 25.35
C ALA A 420 0.04 -11.46 26.64
N GLY A 421 -1.21 -11.79 26.97
CA GLY A 421 -1.92 -11.42 28.19
C GLY A 421 -2.57 -12.65 28.80
N ASP A 422 -2.22 -12.97 30.05
CA ASP A 422 -2.63 -14.21 30.73
C ASP A 422 -2.36 -15.47 29.90
N GLY A 423 -1.19 -15.52 29.25
CA GLY A 423 -0.75 -16.63 28.38
C GLY A 423 -1.45 -16.70 27.02
N ASN A 424 -2.51 -15.91 26.78
CA ASN A 424 -3.16 -15.84 25.47
C ASN A 424 -2.47 -14.79 24.60
N ASN A 425 -2.49 -14.99 23.28
CA ASN A 425 -2.13 -13.90 22.36
C ASN A 425 -2.98 -12.66 22.68
N ILE A 426 -2.39 -11.48 22.59
CA ILE A 426 -3.16 -10.24 22.45
C ILE A 426 -3.38 -10.04 20.95
N ALA A 427 -4.62 -9.75 20.55
CA ALA A 427 -4.99 -9.61 19.15
C ALA A 427 -3.99 -8.74 18.39
N SER A 428 -3.42 -9.24 17.31
CA SER A 428 -2.32 -8.56 16.63
C SER A 428 -2.20 -9.04 15.19
N ILE A 429 -1.41 -8.32 14.40
CA ILE A 429 -1.12 -8.68 13.01
C ILE A 429 0.39 -8.71 12.77
N SER A 430 0.84 -9.74 12.05
CA SER A 430 2.16 -9.79 11.43
C SER A 430 1.99 -9.70 9.91
N LEU A 431 2.62 -8.69 9.30
CA LEU A 431 2.69 -8.51 7.85
C LEU A 431 4.12 -8.84 7.41
N LEU A 432 4.27 -9.93 6.68
CA LEU A 432 5.56 -10.41 6.19
C LEU A 432 5.62 -10.26 4.67
N LEU A 433 6.79 -9.93 4.13
CA LEU A 433 7.10 -9.99 2.71
C LEU A 433 8.09 -11.14 2.49
N TYR A 434 7.78 -12.05 1.58
CA TYR A 434 8.60 -13.21 1.29
C TYR A 434 8.74 -13.43 -0.21
N GLN A 435 9.97 -13.60 -0.68
CA GLN A 435 10.28 -14.07 -2.03
C GLN A 435 11.22 -15.25 -1.86
N GLY A 436 10.74 -16.47 -2.13
CA GLY A 436 11.51 -17.69 -1.85
C GLY A 436 11.80 -18.55 -3.06
N ILE A 437 11.04 -18.38 -4.15
CA ILE A 437 11.09 -19.23 -5.33
C ILE A 437 11.16 -18.36 -6.58
N SER A 438 12.07 -18.71 -7.48
CA SER A 438 12.12 -18.13 -8.82
C SER A 438 10.89 -18.59 -9.61
N TYR A 439 9.99 -17.67 -9.92
CA TYR A 439 8.82 -17.96 -10.75
C TYR A 439 9.12 -17.68 -12.23
N GLY A 440 8.28 -18.23 -13.14
CA GLY A 440 8.39 -17.98 -14.57
C GLY A 440 7.13 -17.36 -15.16
N TYR A 441 7.25 -16.76 -16.35
CA TYR A 441 6.15 -16.22 -17.14
C TYR A 441 6.23 -16.69 -18.59
N GLY A 442 5.07 -16.78 -19.26
CA GLY A 442 5.00 -17.13 -20.67
C GLY A 442 5.55 -16.02 -21.56
N ALA A 443 6.65 -16.31 -22.27
CA ALA A 443 7.35 -15.38 -23.17
C ALA A 443 7.15 -15.69 -24.67
N GLY A 444 6.38 -16.73 -24.98
CA GLY A 444 6.08 -17.14 -26.36
C GLY A 444 5.59 -18.58 -26.41
N THR A 445 5.43 -19.11 -27.62
CA THR A 445 5.12 -20.52 -27.87
C THR A 445 6.07 -21.09 -28.91
N VAL A 446 6.45 -22.36 -28.73
CA VAL A 446 7.20 -23.15 -29.71
C VAL A 446 6.48 -24.47 -29.93
N LEU A 447 6.72 -25.12 -31.06
CA LEU A 447 6.16 -26.46 -31.32
C LEU A 447 7.07 -27.51 -30.66
N ASP A 448 6.46 -28.47 -29.98
CA ASP A 448 7.15 -29.66 -29.47
C ASP A 448 7.43 -30.68 -30.58
N GLU A 449 8.00 -31.82 -30.22
CA GLU A 449 8.33 -32.91 -31.16
C GLU A 449 7.10 -33.54 -31.86
N ASN A 450 5.88 -33.23 -31.42
CA ASN A 450 4.61 -33.69 -31.96
C ASN A 450 3.78 -32.56 -32.61
N ASP A 451 4.44 -31.45 -32.98
CA ASP A 451 3.82 -30.24 -33.54
C ASP A 451 2.75 -29.62 -32.62
N GLN A 452 2.84 -29.84 -31.30
CA GLN A 452 1.95 -29.20 -30.32
C GLN A 452 2.59 -27.91 -29.77
N PRO A 453 1.83 -26.81 -29.67
CA PRO A 453 2.35 -25.57 -29.11
C PRO A 453 2.58 -25.74 -27.59
N ILE A 454 3.81 -25.50 -27.15
CA ILE A 454 4.22 -25.43 -25.75
C ILE A 454 4.69 -24.01 -25.40
N PRO A 455 4.36 -23.49 -24.20
CA PRO A 455 4.79 -22.16 -23.79
C PRO A 455 6.29 -22.12 -23.52
N VAL A 456 6.96 -21.08 -24.02
CA VAL A 456 8.34 -20.74 -23.64
C VAL A 456 8.27 -19.96 -22.34
N MET A 457 8.84 -20.51 -21.27
CA MET A 457 8.88 -19.84 -19.96
C MET A 457 10.18 -19.06 -19.80
N ALA A 458 10.09 -17.79 -19.45
CA ALA A 458 11.21 -16.96 -19.06
C ALA A 458 11.12 -16.59 -17.56
N ARG A 459 12.18 -15.99 -17.02
CA ARG A 459 12.29 -15.63 -15.60
C ARG A 459 12.46 -14.11 -15.43
N PRO A 460 11.93 -13.53 -14.35
CA PRO A 460 12.12 -12.11 -14.05
C PRO A 460 13.57 -11.84 -13.62
N ASN A 461 14.06 -10.65 -13.98
CA ASN A 461 15.30 -10.05 -13.51
C ASN A 461 15.05 -9.19 -12.24
N PHE A 462 16.07 -8.45 -11.79
CA PHE A 462 16.00 -7.65 -10.57
C PHE A 462 15.11 -6.39 -10.66
N PHE A 463 14.82 -5.94 -11.89
CA PHE A 463 14.00 -4.76 -12.17
C PHE A 463 12.52 -5.14 -12.33
N ASP A 464 12.24 -6.35 -12.78
CA ASP A 464 10.90 -6.81 -13.07
C ASP A 464 10.03 -6.88 -11.79
N ASP A 465 8.73 -6.65 -11.95
CA ASP A 465 7.73 -6.54 -10.87
C ASP A 465 7.92 -5.42 -9.85
N VAL A 466 8.97 -4.62 -9.98
CA VAL A 466 9.19 -3.46 -9.11
C VAL A 466 8.11 -2.42 -9.37
N PHE A 467 7.87 -2.05 -10.63
CA PHE A 467 6.96 -0.97 -10.98
C PHE A 467 5.56 -1.46 -11.36
N ASP A 468 4.58 -0.91 -10.66
CA ASP A 468 3.14 -1.11 -10.80
C ASP A 468 2.44 0.20 -11.21
N LEU A 469 1.10 0.24 -11.12
CA LEU A 469 0.29 1.44 -11.38
C LEU A 469 0.49 2.08 -12.76
N ILE A 470 0.85 1.27 -13.76
CA ILE A 470 1.16 1.71 -15.13
C ILE A 470 -0.01 2.48 -15.73
N HIS A 471 -1.22 1.96 -15.57
CA HIS A 471 -2.47 2.53 -16.08
C HIS A 471 -3.39 3.00 -14.94
N ALA A 472 -2.80 3.66 -13.93
CA ALA A 472 -3.52 4.30 -12.83
C ALA A 472 -3.45 5.83 -12.90
N GLU A 473 -4.37 6.47 -12.20
CA GLU A 473 -4.46 7.93 -12.08
C GLU A 473 -4.47 8.34 -10.60
N PRO A 474 -3.79 9.45 -10.22
CA PRO A 474 -3.89 9.98 -8.86
C PRO A 474 -5.30 10.48 -8.57
N LEU A 475 -5.79 10.25 -7.36
CA LEU A 475 -7.09 10.76 -6.91
C LEU A 475 -7.07 12.27 -6.65
N LEU A 476 -5.94 12.79 -6.14
CA LEU A 476 -5.74 14.22 -5.95
C LEU A 476 -5.54 14.91 -7.30
N LYS A 477 -6.52 15.73 -7.70
CA LYS A 477 -6.46 16.53 -8.92
C LYS A 477 -5.74 17.86 -8.67
N SER A 478 -5.08 18.39 -9.70
CA SER A 478 -4.52 19.74 -9.67
C SER A 478 -5.64 20.81 -9.58
N VAL A 479 -5.40 21.86 -8.80
CA VAL A 479 -6.38 22.94 -8.51
C VAL A 479 -6.82 23.74 -9.76
N GLU A 480 -6.05 23.70 -10.85
CA GLU A 480 -6.30 24.54 -12.05
C GLU A 480 -6.38 23.74 -13.38
N GLY A 481 -6.65 22.43 -13.33
CA GLY A 481 -6.61 21.58 -14.53
C GLY A 481 -5.21 21.44 -15.14
N ASN A 482 -4.17 21.94 -14.47
CA ASN A 482 -2.78 21.74 -14.86
C ASN A 482 -2.32 20.31 -14.52
N THR A 483 -2.37 19.43 -15.52
CA THR A 483 -1.92 18.03 -15.43
C THR A 483 -0.45 17.84 -15.81
N GLU A 484 0.32 18.92 -16.01
CA GLU A 484 1.73 18.84 -16.43
C GLU A 484 2.62 18.23 -15.35
N PHE A 485 2.18 18.23 -14.09
CA PHE A 485 2.86 17.57 -12.99
C PHE A 485 1.90 16.76 -12.11
N SER A 486 2.25 15.50 -11.86
CA SER A 486 1.54 14.68 -10.88
C SER A 486 2.45 13.59 -10.32
N LYS A 487 2.19 13.19 -9.08
CA LYS A 487 2.84 12.10 -8.37
C LYS A 487 1.82 11.08 -7.90
N MET A 488 2.13 9.81 -8.09
CA MET A 488 1.30 8.70 -7.66
C MET A 488 2.17 7.65 -6.97
N THR A 489 1.82 7.32 -5.72
CA THR A 489 2.55 6.37 -4.90
C THR A 489 1.74 5.08 -4.73
N SER A 490 2.39 3.94 -4.97
CA SER A 490 1.94 2.62 -4.50
C SER A 490 2.57 2.35 -3.14
N GLU A 491 1.76 2.42 -2.08
CA GLU A 491 2.21 2.22 -0.69
C GLU A 491 2.35 0.73 -0.33
N LYS A 492 2.04 -0.18 -1.26
CA LYS A 492 2.26 -1.61 -1.08
C LYS A 492 3.76 -1.92 -1.25
N LEU A 493 4.40 -2.26 -0.13
CA LEU A 493 5.84 -2.47 -0.07
C LEU A 493 6.31 -3.64 -0.94
N LYS A 494 7.52 -3.50 -1.47
CA LYS A 494 8.22 -4.48 -2.30
C LYS A 494 9.65 -4.64 -1.77
N VAL A 495 10.30 -5.74 -2.11
CA VAL A 495 11.69 -5.98 -1.74
C VAL A 495 12.57 -5.96 -2.99
N ILE A 496 13.74 -5.34 -2.88
CA ILE A 496 14.75 -5.28 -3.94
C ILE A 496 16.07 -5.76 -3.36
N ASN A 497 16.66 -6.77 -3.98
CA ASN A 497 18.02 -7.19 -3.70
C ASN A 497 19.02 -6.40 -4.53
N HIS A 498 20.02 -5.82 -3.88
CA HIS A 498 21.08 -5.05 -4.54
C HIS A 498 22.29 -5.96 -4.74
N TYR A 499 22.54 -6.32 -6.00
CA TYR A 499 23.75 -7.02 -6.40
C TYR A 499 24.70 -6.12 -7.19
N TYR A 500 25.98 -6.26 -6.91
CA TYR A 500 27.04 -5.69 -7.71
C TYR A 500 28.13 -6.73 -7.92
N ASN A 501 28.53 -6.93 -9.18
CA ASN A 501 29.58 -7.89 -9.53
C ASN A 501 29.37 -9.31 -8.93
N LYS A 502 28.11 -9.78 -8.92
CA LYS A 502 27.64 -11.06 -8.34
C LYS A 502 27.77 -11.17 -6.82
N GLN A 503 27.99 -10.06 -6.10
CA GLN A 503 27.97 -10.00 -4.64
C GLN A 503 26.74 -9.22 -4.16
N GLN A 504 26.05 -9.72 -3.13
CA GLN A 504 24.93 -9.02 -2.51
C GLN A 504 25.44 -7.88 -1.64
N GLN A 505 25.08 -6.64 -1.99
CA GLN A 505 25.48 -5.44 -1.24
C GLN A 505 24.46 -5.04 -0.17
N GLY A 506 23.19 -5.41 -0.36
CA GLY A 506 22.13 -5.14 0.60
C GLY A 506 20.74 -5.44 0.05
N ILE A 507 19.74 -5.19 0.87
CA ILE A 507 18.32 -5.37 0.56
C ILE A 507 17.61 -4.06 0.90
N SER A 508 16.77 -3.58 0.01
CA SER A 508 15.89 -2.44 0.27
C SER A 508 14.44 -2.89 0.25
N VAL A 509 13.66 -2.41 1.21
CA VAL A 509 12.21 -2.42 1.14
C VAL A 509 11.79 -1.08 0.55
N VAL A 510 10.97 -1.11 -0.49
CA VAL A 510 10.61 0.08 -1.24
C VAL A 510 9.10 0.17 -1.45
N GLN A 511 8.62 1.40 -1.50
CA GLN A 511 7.40 1.75 -2.20
C GLN A 511 7.75 2.26 -3.61
N THR A 512 6.76 2.35 -4.50
CA THR A 512 6.97 2.87 -5.87
C THR A 512 6.23 4.16 -6.11
N LEU A 513 6.88 5.06 -6.83
CA LEU A 513 6.39 6.37 -7.20
C LEU A 513 6.41 6.50 -8.72
N THR A 514 5.30 6.94 -9.31
CA THR A 514 5.22 7.38 -10.70
C THR A 514 5.07 8.89 -10.74
N VAL A 515 5.92 9.56 -11.50
CA VAL A 515 5.92 11.00 -11.68
C VAL A 515 5.64 11.33 -13.14
N ASN A 516 4.54 12.03 -13.41
CA ASN A 516 4.32 12.70 -14.68
C ASN A 516 4.87 14.13 -14.54
N ASN A 517 5.70 14.56 -15.46
CA ASN A 517 6.26 15.92 -15.46
C ASN A 517 6.52 16.43 -16.88
N VAL A 518 6.90 17.69 -16.99
CA VAL A 518 7.34 18.31 -18.25
C VAL A 518 8.79 18.79 -18.10
N ILE A 519 9.54 18.85 -19.20
CA ILE A 519 10.84 19.54 -19.29
C ILE A 519 10.86 20.45 -20.52
N GLU A 520 11.59 21.55 -20.45
CA GLU A 520 11.83 22.44 -21.59
C GLU A 520 12.87 21.83 -22.54
N THR A 521 12.68 21.99 -23.84
CA THR A 521 13.59 21.46 -24.87
C THR A 521 14.56 22.51 -25.41
N GLY A 522 14.22 23.79 -25.27
CA GLY A 522 14.92 24.90 -25.93
C GLY A 522 14.68 24.98 -27.45
N ILE A 523 13.74 24.21 -28.00
CA ILE A 523 13.38 24.17 -29.42
C ILE A 523 12.02 24.85 -29.62
N GLU A 524 11.92 25.81 -30.55
CA GLU A 524 10.70 26.60 -30.75
C GLU A 524 9.49 25.76 -31.22
N GLU A 525 9.71 24.79 -32.11
CA GLU A 525 8.65 23.94 -32.65
C GLU A 525 8.09 22.94 -31.64
N THR A 526 8.92 22.52 -30.68
CA THR A 526 8.56 21.53 -29.65
C THR A 526 9.06 22.00 -28.29
N PRO A 527 8.51 23.10 -27.73
CA PRO A 527 9.09 23.82 -26.58
C PRO A 527 9.18 23.01 -25.30
N THR A 528 8.35 21.96 -25.19
CA THR A 528 8.26 21.12 -24.01
C THR A 528 8.14 19.65 -24.37
N LEU A 529 8.72 18.79 -23.54
CA LEU A 529 8.57 17.34 -23.60
C LEU A 529 7.89 16.83 -22.33
N ALA A 530 6.76 16.14 -22.48
CA ALA A 530 6.09 15.43 -21.39
C ALA A 530 6.77 14.08 -21.14
N ARG A 531 6.98 13.74 -19.87
CA ARG A 531 7.74 12.57 -19.43
C ARG A 531 7.05 11.85 -18.28
N VAL A 532 7.38 10.58 -18.14
CA VAL A 532 6.97 9.71 -17.04
C VAL A 532 8.23 9.12 -16.42
N THR A 533 8.37 9.25 -15.11
CA THR A 533 9.47 8.65 -14.35
C THR A 533 8.91 7.72 -13.29
N TYR A 534 9.27 6.45 -13.37
CA TYR A 534 9.06 5.45 -12.34
C TYR A 534 10.25 5.43 -11.38
N ILE A 535 10.01 5.44 -10.08
CA ILE A 535 11.03 5.63 -9.04
C ILE A 535 10.74 4.72 -7.86
N THR A 536 11.77 4.05 -7.34
CA THR A 536 11.67 3.38 -6.04
C THR A 536 12.00 4.35 -4.90
N GLU A 537 11.20 4.33 -3.86
CA GLU A 537 11.44 5.07 -2.63
C GLU A 537 11.60 4.09 -1.47
N THR A 538 12.79 4.08 -0.91
CA THR A 538 13.16 3.15 0.14
C THR A 538 12.49 3.49 1.45
N THR A 539 11.90 2.50 2.12
CA THR A 539 11.30 2.62 3.44
C THR A 539 12.20 2.05 4.53
N ASP A 540 12.93 0.98 4.23
CA ASP A 540 13.84 0.29 5.14
C ASP A 540 15.00 -0.35 4.35
N VAL A 541 16.16 -0.51 4.98
CA VAL A 541 17.38 -1.00 4.36
C VAL A 541 18.12 -1.96 5.27
N MET A 542 18.60 -3.05 4.68
CA MET A 542 19.60 -3.93 5.23
C MET A 542 20.90 -3.80 4.43
N ASN A 543 21.97 -3.32 5.07
CA ASN A 543 23.31 -3.31 4.49
C ASN A 543 24.04 -4.62 4.80
N ASN A 544 24.74 -5.20 3.81
CA ASN A 544 25.53 -6.40 4.05
C ASN A 544 26.81 -6.05 4.83
N ALA A 545 26.96 -6.62 6.03
CA ALA A 545 28.11 -6.38 6.92
C ALA A 545 29.47 -6.82 6.31
N VAL A 546 29.47 -7.66 5.28
CA VAL A 546 30.67 -8.28 4.70
C VAL A 546 31.11 -7.62 3.38
N SER A 547 30.39 -6.62 2.85
CA SER A 547 30.76 -5.97 1.58
C SER A 547 31.93 -4.98 1.77
N PRO A 548 33.15 -5.25 1.26
CA PRO A 548 34.29 -4.33 1.37
C PRO A 548 34.17 -3.13 0.42
N THR A 549 33.25 -3.20 -0.55
CA THR A 549 33.02 -2.17 -1.57
C THR A 549 31.60 -1.63 -1.43
N GLY A 550 31.43 -0.69 -0.51
CA GLY A 550 30.27 0.20 -0.42
C GLY A 550 29.09 -0.32 0.41
N ASN A 551 28.51 0.60 1.18
CA ASN A 551 27.18 0.48 1.76
C ASN A 551 26.14 1.06 0.79
N VAL A 552 24.91 0.56 0.89
CA VAL A 552 23.74 1.17 0.23
C VAL A 552 23.32 2.41 1.03
N THR A 553 22.92 3.48 0.35
CA THR A 553 22.48 4.75 0.97
C THR A 553 21.36 4.50 2.00
N LEU A 554 21.46 5.14 3.18
CA LEU A 554 20.47 5.04 4.26
C LEU A 554 19.29 6.02 4.14
N ASP A 555 19.24 6.87 3.11
CA ASP A 555 18.13 7.82 2.94
C ASP A 555 16.85 7.05 2.52
N THR A 556 15.82 7.17 3.35
CA THR A 556 14.51 6.50 3.23
C THR A 556 13.35 7.48 3.02
N LYS A 557 13.61 8.67 2.45
CA LYS A 557 12.54 9.63 2.14
C LYS A 557 11.48 9.02 1.22
N THR A 558 10.25 9.07 1.69
CA THR A 558 9.03 8.63 1.00
C THR A 558 8.09 9.81 0.72
N SER A 559 7.37 9.72 -0.38
CA SER A 559 6.43 10.73 -0.86
C SER A 559 5.02 10.15 -0.90
N THR A 560 4.01 10.97 -0.56
CA THR A 560 2.60 10.64 -0.79
C THR A 560 2.18 11.04 -2.21
N SER A 561 1.07 10.48 -2.69
CA SER A 561 0.46 10.90 -3.95
C SER A 561 0.04 12.37 -3.89
N ALA A 562 0.21 13.11 -4.99
CA ALA A 562 -0.16 14.52 -5.09
C ALA A 562 -0.37 14.93 -6.56
N GLY A 563 -1.40 15.71 -6.85
CA GLY A 563 -1.62 16.33 -8.15
C GLY A 563 -1.20 17.82 -8.16
N GLY A 564 -0.52 18.25 -9.21
CA GLY A 564 -0.21 19.67 -9.45
C GLY A 564 0.86 20.31 -8.54
N THR A 565 1.24 21.53 -8.90
CA THR A 565 2.41 22.27 -8.40
C THR A 565 2.22 22.88 -7.00
N ILE A 566 2.63 22.15 -5.94
CA ILE A 566 2.95 22.76 -4.63
C ILE A 566 4.30 23.51 -4.70
N ALA A 567 5.13 23.22 -5.72
CA ALA A 567 6.35 23.95 -6.07
C ALA A 567 6.20 24.59 -7.45
N LYS A 568 6.74 25.79 -7.68
CA LYS A 568 6.68 26.52 -8.97
C LYS A 568 7.28 25.75 -10.18
N SER A 569 7.91 24.59 -9.97
CA SER A 569 8.55 23.79 -11.01
C SER A 569 7.62 22.72 -11.56
N LYS A 570 7.46 22.69 -12.89
CA LYS A 570 6.80 21.61 -13.64
C LYS A 570 7.73 20.41 -13.90
N THR A 571 9.01 20.56 -13.58
CA THR A 571 10.06 19.56 -13.79
C THR A 571 10.36 18.85 -12.47
N TYR A 572 10.34 17.52 -12.48
CA TYR A 572 10.76 16.73 -11.33
C TYR A 572 12.27 16.84 -11.11
N GLN A 573 12.66 17.03 -9.86
CA GLN A 573 14.05 16.98 -9.42
C GLN A 573 14.23 15.85 -8.40
N LEU A 574 15.37 15.17 -8.49
CA LEU A 574 15.73 14.14 -7.52
C LEU A 574 15.92 14.79 -6.14
N PRO A 575 15.35 14.22 -5.07
CA PRO A 575 15.61 14.70 -3.73
C PRO A 575 17.06 14.43 -3.33
N GLU A 576 17.66 15.31 -2.52
CA GLU A 576 18.95 15.01 -1.87
C GLU A 576 18.88 13.68 -1.09
N PRO A 577 19.96 12.87 -1.08
CA PRO A 577 21.30 13.14 -1.63
C PRO A 577 21.49 12.72 -3.10
N TYR A 578 20.42 12.40 -3.83
CA TYR A 578 20.53 11.81 -5.17
C TYR A 578 20.68 12.90 -6.24
N TYR A 579 21.53 12.64 -7.22
CA TYR A 579 21.65 13.43 -8.44
C TYR A 579 21.96 12.52 -9.63
N TYR A 580 21.81 13.04 -10.85
CA TYR A 580 22.22 12.34 -12.06
C TYR A 580 23.47 12.99 -12.66
N ASN A 581 24.34 12.17 -13.22
CA ASN A 581 25.46 12.57 -14.06
C ASN A 581 25.15 12.27 -15.53
N LEU A 582 25.61 13.12 -16.45
CA LEU A 582 25.41 12.95 -17.89
C LEU A 582 26.64 12.35 -18.54
N ARG A 583 26.44 11.40 -19.45
CA ARG A 583 27.52 10.80 -20.24
C ARG A 583 27.05 10.44 -21.64
N LEU A 584 27.58 11.13 -22.65
CA LEU A 584 27.26 10.83 -24.05
C LEU A 584 27.90 9.52 -24.49
N PHE A 585 27.16 8.68 -25.20
CA PHE A 585 27.67 7.47 -25.84
C PHE A 585 26.94 7.20 -27.16
N THR A 586 27.53 6.37 -28.03
CA THR A 586 26.93 5.99 -29.30
C THR A 586 26.45 4.54 -29.29
N ASP A 587 25.18 4.33 -29.61
CA ASP A 587 24.63 3.02 -29.96
C ASP A 587 24.35 2.99 -31.46
N SER A 588 25.09 2.14 -32.17
CA SER A 588 25.03 2.02 -33.63
C SER A 588 25.33 3.37 -34.32
N THR A 589 24.31 4.07 -34.83
CA THR A 589 24.45 5.39 -35.48
C THR A 589 23.84 6.53 -34.68
N GLN A 590 23.34 6.27 -33.47
CA GLN A 590 22.64 7.25 -32.65
C GLN A 590 23.49 7.65 -31.46
N THR A 591 23.70 8.96 -31.29
CA THR A 591 24.22 9.52 -30.04
C THR A 591 23.11 9.55 -29.00
N ILE A 592 23.43 9.14 -27.79
CA ILE A 592 22.50 9.02 -26.66
C ILE A 592 23.07 9.82 -25.48
N THR A 593 22.22 10.64 -24.86
CA THR A 593 22.52 11.27 -23.58
C THR A 593 22.33 10.25 -22.46
N GLY A 594 23.43 9.66 -21.97
CA GLY A 594 23.40 8.69 -20.90
C GLY A 594 23.21 9.32 -19.52
N LEU A 595 22.46 8.64 -18.65
CA LEU A 595 22.23 9.05 -17.26
C LEU A 595 22.87 8.03 -16.29
N GLU A 596 23.58 8.52 -15.28
CA GLU A 596 24.02 7.72 -14.12
C GLU A 596 23.46 8.32 -12.84
N LEU A 597 22.86 7.50 -11.97
CA LEU A 597 22.44 7.90 -10.64
C LEU A 597 23.64 7.87 -9.68
N LYS A 598 23.83 8.95 -8.94
CA LYS A 598 24.87 9.11 -7.94
C LYS A 598 24.29 9.67 -6.65
N THR A 599 25.06 9.57 -5.57
CA THR A 599 24.76 10.23 -4.31
C THR A 599 25.86 11.23 -3.93
N LEU A 600 25.49 12.29 -3.21
CA LEU A 600 26.43 13.31 -2.74
C LEU A 600 27.50 12.74 -1.79
N ASP A 601 27.20 11.65 -1.09
CA ASP A 601 28.09 10.98 -0.13
C ASP A 601 28.95 9.85 -0.76
N GLY A 602 28.78 9.57 -2.07
CA GLY A 602 29.49 8.51 -2.77
C GLY A 602 29.05 7.08 -2.45
N SER A 603 27.99 6.90 -1.65
CA SER A 603 27.38 5.58 -1.41
C SER A 603 26.70 5.00 -2.66
N THR A 604 26.39 3.70 -2.64
CA THR A 604 25.65 3.08 -3.75
C THR A 604 24.18 3.50 -3.66
N PRO A 605 23.60 4.11 -4.72
CA PRO A 605 22.20 4.51 -4.68
C PRO A 605 21.28 3.31 -4.41
N ASN A 606 20.34 3.51 -3.50
CA ASN A 606 19.30 2.54 -3.15
C ASN A 606 18.04 2.68 -4.03
N LYS A 607 18.02 3.65 -4.95
CA LYS A 607 16.90 3.91 -5.87
C LYS A 607 17.13 3.24 -7.22
N ILE A 608 16.03 2.80 -7.83
CA ILE A 608 15.93 2.43 -9.22
C ILE A 608 14.97 3.41 -9.88
N LEU A 609 15.36 3.90 -11.06
CA LEU A 609 14.57 4.81 -11.87
C LEU A 609 14.38 4.23 -13.27
N LEU A 610 13.23 4.53 -13.87
CA LEU A 610 12.95 4.35 -15.27
C LEU A 610 12.26 5.59 -15.83
N GLY A 611 12.95 6.30 -16.73
CA GLY A 611 12.44 7.46 -17.43
C GLY A 611 11.99 7.13 -18.86
N LEU A 612 10.75 7.47 -19.19
CA LEU A 612 10.15 7.35 -20.52
C LEU A 612 9.57 8.69 -20.95
N THR A 613 9.52 8.95 -22.27
CA THR A 613 8.62 10.00 -22.77
C THR A 613 7.17 9.59 -22.54
N LYS A 614 6.27 10.57 -22.50
CA LYS A 614 4.83 10.28 -22.36
C LYS A 614 4.31 9.38 -23.49
N VAL A 615 4.76 9.60 -24.72
CA VAL A 615 4.34 8.80 -25.89
C VAL A 615 4.77 7.34 -25.75
N GLU A 616 6.02 7.10 -25.37
CA GLU A 616 6.51 5.73 -25.10
C GLU A 616 5.72 5.08 -23.98
N ASN A 617 5.49 5.80 -22.87
CA ASN A 617 4.72 5.28 -21.74
C ASN A 617 3.27 4.96 -22.12
N ASP A 618 2.62 5.81 -22.91
CA ASP A 618 1.25 5.58 -23.36
C ASP A 618 1.15 4.33 -24.23
N SER A 619 2.17 4.04 -25.08
CA SER A 619 2.23 2.78 -25.83
C SER A 619 2.32 1.52 -24.95
N ILE A 620 2.89 1.65 -23.74
CA ILE A 620 2.92 0.58 -22.73
C ILE A 620 1.58 0.49 -21.99
N LYS A 621 0.92 1.62 -21.71
CA LYS A 621 -0.43 1.64 -21.12
C LYS A 621 -1.47 0.99 -22.03
N ASP A 622 -1.36 1.19 -23.34
CA ASP A 622 -2.26 0.63 -24.34
C ASP A 622 -2.22 -0.91 -24.39
N LEU A 623 -1.21 -1.54 -23.79
CA LEU A 623 -1.15 -2.99 -23.60
C LEU A 623 -2.13 -3.51 -22.54
N ILE A 624 -2.67 -2.63 -21.69
CA ILE A 624 -3.54 -2.98 -20.57
C ILE A 624 -4.99 -2.66 -21.00
N PRO A 625 -5.76 -3.66 -21.43
CA PRO A 625 -7.11 -3.45 -21.92
C PRO A 625 -8.05 -3.06 -20.78
N THR A 626 -9.01 -2.18 -21.08
CA THR A 626 -9.97 -1.66 -20.10
C THR A 626 -11.02 -2.69 -19.66
N ASP A 627 -11.18 -3.77 -20.42
CA ASP A 627 -12.10 -4.89 -20.10
C ASP A 627 -11.61 -5.74 -18.92
N GLY A 628 -10.38 -5.53 -18.46
CA GLY A 628 -9.80 -6.27 -17.35
C GLY A 628 -9.41 -7.71 -17.69
N SER A 629 -9.23 -8.06 -18.97
CA SER A 629 -8.67 -9.37 -19.36
C SER A 629 -7.25 -9.56 -18.83
N LEU A 630 -6.46 -8.49 -18.69
CA LEU A 630 -5.16 -8.50 -18.01
C LEU A 630 -5.24 -7.86 -16.63
N LYS A 631 -4.85 -8.62 -15.60
CA LYS A 631 -4.77 -8.16 -14.21
C LYS A 631 -3.32 -8.02 -13.76
N ASN A 632 -3.11 -7.22 -12.72
CA ASN A 632 -1.83 -7.05 -12.05
C ASN A 632 -0.64 -6.79 -13.00
N PRO A 633 -0.75 -5.84 -13.96
CA PRO A 633 0.32 -5.57 -14.90
C PRO A 633 1.53 -5.00 -14.15
N ARG A 634 2.72 -5.42 -14.58
CA ARG A 634 4.02 -4.98 -14.06
C ARG A 634 4.94 -4.63 -15.20
N LEU A 635 5.71 -3.54 -15.05
CA LEU A 635 6.72 -3.21 -16.05
C LEU A 635 7.77 -4.30 -16.07
N PHE A 636 8.22 -4.58 -17.28
CA PHE A 636 9.15 -5.65 -17.56
C PHE A 636 10.24 -5.17 -18.51
N LEU A 637 11.50 -5.51 -18.22
CA LEU A 637 12.63 -5.19 -19.08
C LEU A 637 13.24 -6.46 -19.65
N ILE A 638 13.17 -6.59 -20.98
CA ILE A 638 13.82 -7.69 -21.71
C ILE A 638 15.23 -7.25 -22.06
N ASP A 639 16.22 -7.99 -21.58
CA ASP A 639 17.63 -7.77 -21.86
C ASP A 639 17.91 -7.96 -23.36
N LEU A 640 18.55 -6.96 -24.01
CA LEU A 640 19.03 -7.03 -25.40
C LEU A 640 20.56 -7.22 -25.48
N PHE A 641 21.13 -7.79 -24.43
CA PHE A 641 22.54 -8.11 -24.29
C PHE A 641 22.68 -9.53 -23.72
N GLU A 642 23.83 -10.16 -23.94
CA GLU A 642 24.05 -11.54 -23.47
C GLU A 642 24.36 -11.58 -21.97
N ASP A 643 23.91 -12.63 -21.28
CA ASP A 643 24.04 -12.82 -19.83
C ASP A 643 25.45 -12.53 -19.29
N GLY A 644 25.62 -11.30 -18.75
CA GLY A 644 26.85 -10.84 -18.12
C GLY A 644 27.79 -10.01 -18.99
N ASN A 645 27.52 -9.85 -20.29
CA ASN A 645 28.32 -9.04 -21.21
C ASN A 645 27.55 -7.76 -21.59
N GLU A 646 27.85 -6.68 -20.87
CA GLU A 646 27.37 -5.33 -21.20
C GLU A 646 27.82 -4.94 -22.61
N LEU A 647 26.99 -4.17 -23.31
CA LEU A 647 27.37 -3.60 -24.60
C LEU A 647 28.44 -2.53 -24.38
N ILE A 648 29.37 -2.40 -25.33
CA ILE A 648 30.44 -1.41 -25.27
C ILE A 648 30.31 -0.46 -26.46
N SER A 649 30.18 0.83 -26.19
CA SER A 649 30.12 1.86 -27.22
C SER A 649 31.49 2.13 -27.86
N PRO A 650 31.57 2.81 -29.03
CA PRO A 650 32.84 3.25 -29.61
C PRO A 650 33.68 4.12 -28.68
N GLU A 651 33.05 4.85 -27.75
CA GLU A 651 33.70 5.66 -26.71
C GLU A 651 34.17 4.83 -25.51
N ASN A 652 34.13 3.48 -25.61
CA ASN A 652 34.46 2.53 -24.55
C ASN A 652 33.58 2.70 -23.30
N ILE A 653 32.30 3.01 -23.50
CA ILE A 653 31.30 3.15 -22.44
C ILE A 653 30.52 1.85 -22.37
N LYS A 654 30.50 1.23 -21.20
CA LYS A 654 29.65 0.06 -20.95
C LYS A 654 28.22 0.51 -20.69
N TYR A 655 27.27 -0.15 -21.33
CA TYR A 655 25.86 0.13 -21.15
C TYR A 655 25.02 -1.14 -21.31
N GLN A 656 23.84 -1.12 -20.70
CA GLN A 656 22.81 -2.13 -20.88
C GLN A 656 21.69 -1.55 -21.76
N LYS A 657 21.07 -2.41 -22.55
CA LYS A 657 20.00 -2.06 -23.47
C LYS A 657 18.84 -3.03 -23.28
N TYR A 658 17.63 -2.50 -23.15
CA TYR A 658 16.44 -3.28 -22.85
C TYR A 658 15.29 -2.91 -23.78
N LYS A 659 14.40 -3.88 -24.00
CA LYS A 659 13.06 -3.63 -24.54
C LYS A 659 12.05 -3.59 -23.39
N VAL A 660 11.18 -2.58 -23.37
CA VAL A 660 10.14 -2.44 -22.35
C VAL A 660 8.86 -3.16 -22.77
N GLY A 661 8.28 -3.91 -21.86
CA GLY A 661 6.96 -4.52 -21.99
C GLY A 661 6.22 -4.57 -20.66
N ILE A 662 5.15 -5.36 -20.61
CA ILE A 662 4.47 -5.71 -19.37
C ILE A 662 4.41 -7.22 -19.20
N VAL A 663 4.49 -7.68 -17.95
CA VAL A 663 3.97 -9.01 -17.59
C VAL A 663 2.69 -8.81 -16.81
N ALA A 664 1.64 -9.55 -17.18
CA ALA A 664 0.32 -9.48 -16.54
C ALA A 664 -0.25 -10.88 -16.33
N GLU A 665 -1.23 -10.97 -15.43
CA GLU A 665 -2.04 -12.17 -15.22
C GLU A 665 -3.16 -12.19 -16.27
N ASP A 666 -3.23 -13.26 -17.05
CA ASP A 666 -4.24 -13.44 -18.09
C ASP A 666 -5.49 -14.12 -17.53
N SER A 667 -6.61 -13.40 -17.51
CA SER A 667 -7.88 -13.92 -17.00
C SER A 667 -8.42 -15.06 -17.85
N ASP A 668 -8.17 -15.05 -19.16
CA ASP A 668 -8.64 -16.09 -20.09
C ASP A 668 -7.84 -17.40 -19.92
N GLU A 669 -6.65 -17.33 -19.33
CA GLU A 669 -5.78 -18.48 -19.03
C GLU A 669 -5.68 -18.78 -17.53
N GLU A 670 -6.76 -18.56 -16.77
CA GLU A 670 -6.85 -18.88 -15.33
C GLU A 670 -5.75 -18.20 -14.49
N GLY A 671 -5.35 -16.99 -14.87
CA GLY A 671 -4.39 -16.17 -14.14
C GLY A 671 -2.93 -16.49 -14.41
N LYS A 672 -2.62 -17.24 -15.48
CA LYS A 672 -1.23 -17.46 -15.91
C LYS A 672 -0.57 -16.13 -16.27
N THR A 673 0.72 -16.02 -15.94
CA THR A 673 1.51 -14.84 -16.25
C THR A 673 1.99 -14.89 -17.70
N LYS A 674 1.76 -13.81 -18.45
CA LYS A 674 2.25 -13.66 -19.83
C LYS A 674 2.93 -12.32 -20.07
N LEU A 675 3.95 -12.34 -20.91
CA LEU A 675 4.63 -11.16 -21.43
C LEU A 675 3.86 -10.58 -22.61
N VAL A 676 3.64 -9.27 -22.60
CA VAL A 676 2.99 -8.51 -23.68
C VAL A 676 3.91 -7.35 -24.07
N LEU A 677 4.07 -7.14 -25.37
CA LEU A 677 4.96 -6.13 -25.92
C LEU A 677 4.21 -5.11 -26.79
N PRO A 678 4.65 -3.84 -26.80
CA PRO A 678 4.12 -2.83 -27.70
C PRO A 678 4.41 -3.19 -29.15
N THR A 679 3.57 -2.72 -30.08
CA THR A 679 3.79 -2.91 -31.53
C THR A 679 5.08 -2.23 -31.99
N ILE A 680 5.40 -1.09 -31.39
CA ILE A 680 6.67 -0.37 -31.61
C ILE A 680 7.51 -0.56 -30.36
N ASP A 681 8.71 -1.10 -30.53
CA ASP A 681 9.62 -1.34 -29.42
C ASP A 681 9.98 -0.04 -28.70
N VAL A 682 9.76 -0.03 -27.38
CA VAL A 682 10.30 1.02 -26.50
C VAL A 682 11.65 0.53 -25.99
N ILE A 683 12.72 1.26 -26.35
CA ILE A 683 14.09 0.92 -25.99
C ILE A 683 14.57 1.81 -24.86
N VAL A 684 15.12 1.18 -23.82
CA VAL A 684 15.72 1.88 -22.69
C VAL A 684 17.16 1.43 -22.47
N TYR A 685 17.95 2.35 -21.95
CA TYR A 685 19.36 2.21 -21.69
C TYR A 685 19.62 2.38 -20.20
N SER A 686 20.72 1.82 -19.74
CA SER A 686 21.26 2.11 -18.41
C SER A 686 22.79 2.03 -18.47
N LEU A 687 23.45 2.86 -17.68
CA LEU A 687 24.91 2.84 -17.50
C LEU A 687 25.34 2.17 -16.18
N ASP A 688 24.43 2.09 -15.21
CA ASP A 688 24.74 1.75 -13.81
C ASP A 688 23.75 0.77 -13.16
N ARG A 689 22.75 0.29 -13.91
CA ARG A 689 21.62 -0.55 -13.47
C ARG A 689 20.74 0.09 -12.40
N LYS A 690 20.80 1.42 -12.27
CA LYS A 690 20.00 2.21 -11.33
C LYS A 690 19.16 3.24 -12.05
N TYR A 691 19.73 3.97 -13.01
CA TYR A 691 19.00 4.90 -13.85
C TYR A 691 18.76 4.30 -15.24
N HIS A 692 17.53 3.84 -15.48
CA HIS A 692 17.07 3.38 -16.77
C HIS A 692 16.36 4.53 -17.49
N PHE A 693 16.60 4.72 -18.78
CA PHE A 693 16.03 5.82 -19.53
C PHE A 693 15.88 5.50 -21.02
N SER A 694 14.81 5.98 -21.65
CA SER A 694 14.74 6.02 -23.12
C SER A 694 15.59 7.17 -23.65
N LYS A 695 16.01 7.06 -24.92
CA LYS A 695 16.73 8.15 -25.60
C LYS A 695 15.91 9.45 -25.59
N GLY A 696 14.61 9.37 -25.89
CA GLY A 696 13.74 10.55 -25.91
C GLY A 696 13.59 11.20 -24.52
N TYR A 697 13.61 10.41 -23.44
CA TYR A 697 13.53 10.94 -22.08
C TYR A 697 14.76 11.77 -21.69
N SER A 698 15.96 11.33 -22.09
CA SER A 698 17.23 11.92 -21.66
C SER A 698 17.78 13.00 -22.58
N GLU A 699 17.26 13.12 -23.81
CA GLU A 699 17.75 14.04 -24.85
C GLU A 699 17.90 15.49 -24.39
N TYR A 700 16.94 15.99 -23.61
CA TYR A 700 16.88 17.38 -23.13
C TYR A 700 17.30 17.55 -21.66
N MET A 701 17.89 16.53 -21.04
CA MET A 701 18.39 16.66 -19.67
C MET A 701 19.70 17.45 -19.64
N THR A 702 19.80 18.41 -18.73
CA THR A 702 20.97 19.29 -18.56
C THR A 702 21.77 18.91 -17.32
N GLU A 703 23.08 19.18 -17.28
CA GLU A 703 23.88 18.90 -16.08
C GLU A 703 23.31 19.60 -14.83
N ASN A 704 23.12 18.84 -13.76
CA ASN A 704 22.86 19.43 -12.44
C ASN A 704 24.16 20.07 -11.95
N LYS A 705 24.19 21.40 -11.79
CA LYS A 705 25.28 22.07 -11.07
C LYS A 705 25.24 21.63 -9.61
N ILE A 706 26.11 20.71 -9.22
CA ILE A 706 26.32 20.38 -7.83
C ILE A 706 27.05 21.58 -7.21
N GLU A 707 26.41 22.30 -6.30
CA GLU A 707 27.11 23.26 -5.43
C GLU A 707 28.03 22.45 -4.52
N ALA A 708 29.22 22.09 -5.01
CA ALA A 708 30.23 21.48 -4.19
C ALA A 708 30.56 22.43 -3.03
N LEU A 709 30.58 21.90 -1.81
CA LEU A 709 31.21 22.53 -0.65
C LEU A 709 32.58 23.08 -1.09
N SER A 710 32.68 24.39 -1.27
CA SER A 710 33.94 25.08 -1.42
C SER A 710 34.70 24.93 -0.10
N LEU A 711 35.51 23.88 0.02
CA LEU A 711 36.57 23.86 1.00
C LEU A 711 37.57 24.92 0.54
N ASP A 712 37.44 26.11 1.10
CA ASP A 712 38.32 27.25 0.84
C ASP A 712 39.70 26.92 1.42
N LEU A 713 40.47 26.11 0.69
CA LEU A 713 41.88 25.82 0.94
C LEU A 713 42.68 27.05 0.49
N ASN A 714 42.50 28.16 1.21
CA ASN A 714 43.46 29.27 1.21
C ASN A 714 44.71 28.82 1.97
N LEU A 715 45.51 27.97 1.32
CA LEU A 715 46.90 27.76 1.68
C LEU A 715 47.67 29.00 1.21
N ALA A 716 47.69 30.03 2.06
CA ALA A 716 48.61 31.15 1.90
C ALA A 716 50.04 30.63 2.12
N LEU A 717 50.68 30.23 1.02
CA LEU A 717 52.13 30.25 0.89
C LEU A 717 52.58 31.71 1.00
N THR A 718 53.11 32.07 2.16
CA THR A 718 54.02 33.23 2.26
C THR A 718 55.39 32.69 2.61
N ILE A 719 56.24 32.62 1.59
CA ILE A 719 57.69 32.58 1.71
C ILE A 719 58.12 34.05 1.58
N GLU A 720 58.60 34.62 2.68
CA GLU A 720 59.82 35.44 2.76
C GLU A 720 60.30 35.49 4.21
#